data_AF-A0A9P9T0G5-F1
#
_entry.id   AF-A0A9P9T0G5-F1
#
_cell.length_a   1.000
_cell.length_b   1.000
_cell.length_c   1.000
_cell.angle_alpha   90.00
_cell.angle_beta   90.00
_cell.angle_gamma   90.00
#
_symmetry.space_group_name_H-M   'P 1'
#
loop_
_entity.id
_entity.type
_entity.pdbx_description
1 polymer ?
#
loop_
_entity_poly.entity_id
_entity_poly.type
_entity_poly.pdbx_seq_one_letter_code
_entity_poly.pdbx_strand_id
1 'polypeptide(L)'
;MDTSQRVVIIGAGIVGTNLADELVARGWKNITVVEQGPLSLPGGSTSHAPGLVYQTNPSKTMTLFAKYTVEKLSSLYKDGENCFNQLGGLEVAITPERLEEIKRKHGYAQSWGIEAHLVSAEECLEKHPLLNKDMILGGLYIPTDGLALAARATQILIENTRNAGVSYHEHTVVTGIEQVDGHVTGVTTNNGSIPADIVVSCAGFWGVEIGKMIGLKVPLLPLGHQYVKTTAVPGMTGREVNKNINAKNAEWPILRHQDQDLYYREHGEQIGIGYYGHRPMPIDAGSLGVTPKHVDDKHMPSRLDFTPEDFEPAWKASKELLPILQKTEIADGFNGIFSFTPDGGSVVGQAPNLDGFYVAEAVWVTHSAGVARAVAEVLTEGRSRIDMAECELTRFEEVQLSTEYVSETSQQNFVEIYDIIHPLAPKETPRNLRVSPFHARQRELGAFFLEVGGWERPHWYDANAHLVNTLPAEWQPVDRDAWSSKFYSPIAAAEAWKTRNAVAMYDMTTFHRFEVAGPGAVHLLQRLTTSDVTKAPGAITHTLLLNVHGGVSSDVFISRIENDLFQVGANTATDLAYLAREARRQIKHTPGQWAQVRDITGATCCLGLWGPRARDVIRDISPEDFSNKGLPYMGVKKTSLAGIPVTMLRKSFVGEHGWEIQTTPEYGQRLWDLLWKSGQPQGLVAAGRAAFNGLRIEKGIRASGSDMSSEHNPWEAGVTYAIQMDKKGDYVGKAALEPLSRRSSARRLRCVTVDDGRSMILGKEPVFYDGKVAGYVTTAAFGYTVRKPVAYAWLPGNVREGEAVEIEYFGKKIKATVTADPFIFLMSLIGTALKRYAPSVITRPIAKVITLMMQDRRRLTLHSRFLHEPCISNPFPCVGAPCWREGTGNNYAYLVSDDKTKEAVIIDPANPPEVTPHLQSKIKDGFKLSKIINTHHHHDHAGGNQEITKAFNLPVVGGRDCALVAETPSHQSKFKIGSIEVTALHTPCHTQDSICFFFQDGQERAVFTGDTMFIGGCGRFFEGTPKEMHKALNETLASLPDDTKVFPGHEYTKGNVKFAKKVLNNDAIKRLDEYSQANKETQGKFTIGDEKKHNVFMLVHDPEIQKITGKTDPVDVMGALRSMKDNS
;
A
#
# COMPACT_ATOMS: atom_id res chain seq x y z
N MET A 1 -2.40 -5.27 -30.46
CA MET A 1 -2.10 -6.72 -30.53
C MET A 1 -2.62 -7.25 -31.86
N ASP A 2 -2.10 -8.39 -32.29
CA ASP A 2 -2.47 -9.02 -33.56
C ASP A 2 -3.72 -9.90 -33.39
N THR A 3 -4.85 -9.50 -33.98
CA THR A 3 -6.12 -10.25 -33.90
C THR A 3 -6.12 -11.52 -34.76
N SER A 4 -5.04 -11.82 -35.48
CA SER A 4 -4.88 -13.03 -36.28
C SER A 4 -4.40 -14.24 -35.50
N GLN A 5 -3.96 -14.06 -34.25
CA GLN A 5 -3.48 -15.14 -33.38
C GLN A 5 -4.53 -16.26 -33.24
N ARG A 6 -4.08 -17.50 -33.38
CA ARG A 6 -4.89 -18.71 -33.24
C ARG A 6 -5.05 -19.04 -31.76
N VAL A 7 -6.29 -19.06 -31.28
CA VAL A 7 -6.62 -19.40 -29.89
C VAL A 7 -7.29 -20.77 -29.84
N VAL A 8 -6.80 -21.67 -28.99
CA VAL A 8 -7.51 -22.90 -28.62
C VAL A 8 -7.99 -22.78 -27.18
N ILE A 9 -9.29 -22.97 -26.97
CA ILE A 9 -9.91 -23.05 -25.64
C ILE A 9 -10.25 -24.52 -25.36
N ILE A 10 -9.73 -25.06 -24.26
CA ILE A 10 -9.98 -26.45 -23.85
C ILE A 10 -11.15 -26.46 -22.86
N GLY A 11 -12.29 -27.02 -23.28
CA GLY A 11 -13.51 -27.14 -22.49
C GLY A 11 -14.63 -26.19 -22.94
N ALA A 12 -15.80 -26.72 -23.23
CA ALA A 12 -17.01 -25.99 -23.59
C ALA A 12 -18.00 -25.83 -22.41
N GLY A 13 -17.48 -25.81 -21.18
CA GLY A 13 -18.23 -25.41 -20.00
C GLY A 13 -18.59 -23.93 -20.01
N ILE A 14 -19.24 -23.46 -18.93
CA ILE A 14 -19.69 -22.05 -18.82
C ILE A 14 -18.53 -21.05 -18.95
N VAL A 15 -17.32 -21.40 -18.47
CA VAL A 15 -16.14 -20.52 -18.54
C VAL A 15 -15.63 -20.42 -19.97
N GLY A 16 -15.35 -21.55 -20.64
CA GLY A 16 -14.76 -21.57 -21.98
C GLY A 16 -15.66 -20.94 -23.03
N THR A 17 -16.97 -21.16 -22.95
CA THR A 17 -17.95 -20.54 -23.86
C THR A 17 -18.11 -19.04 -23.61
N ASN A 18 -18.11 -18.59 -22.35
CA ASN A 18 -18.04 -17.15 -22.06
C ASN A 18 -16.73 -16.53 -22.56
N LEU A 19 -15.60 -17.22 -22.42
CA LEU A 19 -14.31 -16.70 -22.89
C LEU A 19 -14.28 -16.53 -24.41
N ALA A 20 -14.79 -17.52 -25.15
CA ALA A 20 -14.93 -17.41 -26.60
C ALA A 20 -15.77 -16.18 -26.98
N ASP A 21 -16.89 -15.95 -26.29
CA ASP A 21 -17.78 -14.82 -26.49
C ASP A 21 -17.12 -13.46 -26.16
N GLU A 22 -16.40 -13.37 -25.04
CA GLU A 22 -15.68 -12.16 -24.65
C GLU A 22 -14.53 -11.80 -25.61
N LEU A 23 -13.87 -12.80 -26.19
CA LEU A 23 -12.85 -12.62 -27.22
C LEU A 23 -13.48 -12.16 -28.55
N VAL A 24 -14.60 -12.77 -28.96
CA VAL A 24 -15.37 -12.36 -30.13
C VAL A 24 -15.84 -10.91 -30.00
N ALA A 25 -16.36 -10.52 -28.84
CA ALA A 25 -16.78 -9.15 -28.56
C ALA A 25 -15.61 -8.13 -28.67
N ARG A 26 -14.37 -8.59 -28.55
CA ARG A 26 -13.14 -7.80 -28.71
C ARG A 26 -12.48 -7.97 -30.09
N GLY A 27 -13.19 -8.56 -31.05
CA GLY A 27 -12.78 -8.67 -32.44
C GLY A 27 -11.87 -9.85 -32.77
N TRP A 28 -11.60 -10.74 -31.81
CA TRP A 28 -10.83 -11.96 -32.06
C TRP A 28 -11.75 -13.03 -32.63
N LYS A 29 -11.37 -13.61 -33.78
CA LYS A 29 -12.23 -14.55 -34.51
C LYS A 29 -11.58 -15.91 -34.76
N ASN A 30 -10.26 -16.01 -34.66
CA ASN A 30 -9.51 -17.23 -34.93
C ASN A 30 -9.46 -18.13 -33.68
N ILE A 31 -10.63 -18.63 -33.28
CA ILE A 31 -10.83 -19.35 -32.02
C ILE A 31 -11.38 -20.75 -32.33
N THR A 32 -10.76 -21.76 -31.74
CA THR A 32 -11.26 -23.14 -31.73
C THR A 32 -11.52 -23.56 -30.29
N VAL A 33 -12.74 -24.00 -29.99
CA VAL A 33 -13.11 -24.60 -28.71
C VAL A 33 -13.16 -26.12 -28.88
N VAL A 34 -12.45 -26.85 -28.03
CA VAL A 34 -12.45 -28.32 -28.03
C VAL A 34 -13.14 -28.85 -26.77
N GLU A 35 -13.96 -29.88 -26.93
CA GLU A 35 -14.71 -30.52 -25.85
C GLU A 35 -14.67 -32.04 -26.01
N GLN A 36 -14.42 -32.76 -24.93
CA GLN A 36 -14.41 -34.23 -24.92
C GLN A 36 -15.83 -34.83 -24.95
N GLY A 37 -16.81 -34.14 -24.36
CA GLY A 37 -18.22 -34.51 -24.40
C GLY A 37 -18.96 -34.03 -25.65
N PRO A 38 -20.27 -34.33 -25.76
CA PRO A 38 -21.15 -33.73 -26.77
C PRO A 38 -21.47 -32.26 -26.41
N LEU A 39 -21.58 -31.37 -27.39
CA LEU A 39 -21.82 -29.94 -27.13
C LEU A 39 -23.21 -29.65 -26.56
N SER A 40 -24.19 -30.50 -26.85
CA SER A 40 -25.55 -30.36 -26.30
C SER A 40 -25.57 -30.53 -24.78
N LEU A 41 -24.69 -31.36 -24.24
CA LEU A 41 -24.51 -31.60 -22.80
C LEU A 41 -23.08 -32.08 -22.51
N PRO A 42 -22.10 -31.16 -22.34
CA PRO A 42 -20.68 -31.53 -22.25
C PRO A 42 -20.32 -32.50 -21.12
N GLY A 43 -21.09 -32.53 -20.03
CA GLY A 43 -20.95 -33.51 -18.97
C GLY A 43 -20.02 -33.12 -17.82
N GLY A 44 -19.36 -31.95 -17.90
CA GLY A 44 -18.66 -31.32 -16.78
C GLY A 44 -19.59 -30.68 -15.76
N SER A 45 -19.05 -30.02 -14.72
CA SER A 45 -19.85 -29.49 -13.59
C SER A 45 -20.94 -28.49 -13.98
N THR A 46 -20.75 -27.75 -15.08
CA THR A 46 -21.79 -26.85 -15.63
C THR A 46 -23.10 -27.61 -15.94
N SER A 47 -23.02 -28.87 -16.36
CA SER A 47 -24.16 -29.70 -16.76
C SER A 47 -25.04 -30.17 -15.61
N HIS A 48 -24.59 -30.04 -14.35
CA HIS A 48 -25.37 -30.41 -13.16
C HIS A 48 -25.56 -29.27 -12.16
N ALA A 49 -24.95 -28.11 -12.39
CA ALA A 49 -24.98 -27.00 -11.44
C ALA A 49 -26.43 -26.50 -11.21
N PRO A 50 -26.88 -26.36 -9.95
CA PRO A 50 -28.24 -25.88 -9.65
C PRO A 50 -28.43 -24.38 -9.90
N GLY A 51 -27.33 -23.64 -10.13
CA GLY A 51 -27.35 -22.28 -10.66
C GLY A 51 -27.48 -21.17 -9.62
N LEU A 52 -27.33 -21.43 -8.32
CA LEU A 52 -27.42 -20.36 -7.32
C LEU A 52 -26.29 -19.34 -7.49
N VAL A 53 -26.65 -18.06 -7.54
CA VAL A 53 -25.72 -16.94 -7.65
C VAL A 53 -25.98 -15.99 -6.49
N TYR A 54 -25.10 -16.04 -5.49
CA TYR A 54 -24.98 -15.05 -4.43
C TYR A 54 -23.82 -14.11 -4.73
N GLN A 55 -24.11 -12.82 -4.94
CA GLN A 55 -23.09 -11.85 -5.34
C GLN A 55 -22.16 -11.43 -4.20
N THR A 56 -22.72 -11.29 -2.99
CA THR A 56 -21.96 -10.78 -1.84
C THR A 56 -20.84 -11.72 -1.44
N ASN A 57 -19.60 -11.23 -1.48
CA ASN A 57 -18.40 -11.96 -1.11
C ASN A 57 -17.44 -11.06 -0.32
N PRO A 58 -16.66 -11.58 0.64
CA PRO A 58 -15.60 -10.81 1.28
C PRO A 58 -14.53 -10.32 0.27
N SER A 59 -14.33 -10.99 -0.86
CA SER A 59 -13.49 -10.50 -1.95
C SER A 59 -14.25 -9.52 -2.84
N LYS A 60 -13.67 -8.34 -3.03
CA LYS A 60 -14.15 -7.35 -4.01
C LYS A 60 -14.14 -7.93 -5.42
N THR A 61 -13.05 -8.57 -5.81
CA THR A 61 -12.88 -9.18 -7.14
C THR A 61 -13.98 -10.19 -7.43
N MET A 62 -14.23 -11.12 -6.49
CA MET A 62 -15.26 -12.13 -6.67
C MET A 62 -16.67 -11.53 -6.72
N THR A 63 -16.95 -10.50 -5.90
CA THR A 63 -18.24 -9.78 -5.94
C THR A 63 -18.46 -9.11 -7.29
N LEU A 64 -17.44 -8.45 -7.85
CA LEU A 64 -17.55 -7.79 -9.15
C LEU A 64 -17.68 -8.78 -10.31
N PHE A 65 -17.05 -9.96 -10.21
CA PHE A 65 -17.28 -11.05 -11.17
C PHE A 65 -18.67 -11.63 -11.08
N ALA A 66 -19.23 -11.77 -9.88
CA ALA A 66 -20.60 -12.21 -9.69
C ALA A 66 -21.59 -11.20 -10.28
N LYS A 67 -21.38 -9.92 -10.00
CA LYS A 67 -22.19 -8.83 -10.57
C LYS A 67 -22.20 -8.85 -12.10
N TYR A 68 -21.02 -8.94 -12.72
CA TYR A 68 -20.93 -9.02 -14.18
C TYR A 68 -21.58 -10.29 -14.73
N THR A 69 -21.52 -11.40 -13.99
CA THR A 69 -22.18 -12.65 -14.38
C THR A 69 -23.70 -12.51 -14.36
N VAL A 70 -24.27 -11.88 -13.33
CA VAL A 70 -25.70 -11.54 -13.29
C VAL A 70 -26.08 -10.66 -14.48
N GLU A 71 -25.32 -9.58 -14.72
CA GLU A 71 -25.55 -8.67 -15.85
C GLU A 71 -25.53 -9.41 -17.19
N LYS A 72 -24.49 -10.22 -17.43
CA LYS A 72 -24.31 -10.94 -18.69
C LYS A 72 -25.40 -11.99 -18.92
N LEU A 73 -25.67 -12.85 -17.93
CA LEU A 73 -26.69 -13.90 -18.07
C LEU A 73 -28.09 -13.33 -18.22
N SER A 74 -28.37 -12.19 -17.57
CA SER A 74 -29.62 -11.45 -17.76
C SER A 74 -29.75 -10.86 -19.16
N SER A 75 -28.64 -10.60 -19.86
CA SER A 75 -28.62 -10.06 -21.22
C SER A 75 -28.68 -11.14 -22.34
N LEU A 76 -28.43 -12.41 -22.00
CA LEU A 76 -28.49 -13.52 -22.96
C LEU A 76 -29.92 -13.98 -23.19
N TYR A 77 -30.61 -13.38 -24.16
CA TYR A 77 -31.99 -13.70 -24.54
C TYR A 77 -32.08 -14.63 -25.74
N LYS A 78 -32.99 -15.61 -25.66
CA LYS A 78 -33.46 -16.40 -26.79
C LYS A 78 -34.92 -16.81 -26.56
N ASP A 79 -35.74 -16.85 -27.61
CA ASP A 79 -37.16 -17.24 -27.52
C ASP A 79 -37.96 -16.45 -26.46
N GLY A 80 -37.66 -15.15 -26.30
CA GLY A 80 -38.33 -14.27 -25.35
C GLY A 80 -37.84 -14.33 -23.90
N GLU A 81 -36.85 -15.16 -23.61
CA GLU A 81 -36.44 -15.46 -22.24
C GLU A 81 -34.90 -15.41 -22.05
N ASN A 82 -34.44 -14.87 -20.92
CA ASN A 82 -33.00 -14.75 -20.60
C ASN A 82 -32.42 -15.99 -19.90
N CYS A 83 -31.15 -15.93 -19.48
CA CYS A 83 -30.46 -17.02 -18.77
C CYS A 83 -30.31 -16.78 -17.26
N PHE A 84 -31.04 -15.83 -16.68
CA PHE A 84 -30.94 -15.50 -15.25
C PHE A 84 -32.31 -15.17 -14.65
N ASN A 85 -32.78 -16.02 -13.75
CA ASN A 85 -34.01 -15.77 -13.00
C ASN A 85 -33.68 -15.01 -11.71
N GLN A 86 -33.90 -13.69 -11.73
CA GLN A 86 -33.56 -12.76 -10.65
C GLN A 86 -34.65 -12.73 -9.56
N LEU A 87 -34.68 -13.77 -8.73
CA LEU A 87 -35.64 -13.96 -7.63
C LEU A 87 -35.24 -13.22 -6.35
N GLY A 88 -34.00 -12.73 -6.30
CA GLY A 88 -33.30 -12.37 -5.09
C GLY A 88 -32.69 -13.59 -4.38
N GLY A 89 -31.86 -13.31 -3.38
CA GLY A 89 -31.23 -14.30 -2.51
C GLY A 89 -31.46 -13.95 -1.05
N LEU A 90 -31.71 -14.96 -0.23
CA LEU A 90 -31.95 -14.83 1.21
C LEU A 90 -30.97 -15.73 1.96
N GLU A 91 -30.07 -15.12 2.73
CA GLU A 91 -29.25 -15.82 3.72
C GLU A 91 -29.91 -15.66 5.09
N VAL A 92 -30.19 -16.76 5.80
CA VAL A 92 -30.85 -16.72 7.12
C VAL A 92 -29.88 -17.03 8.25
N ALA A 93 -30.11 -16.42 9.42
CA ALA A 93 -29.42 -16.72 10.67
C ALA A 93 -30.35 -17.43 11.64
N ILE A 94 -29.89 -18.55 12.22
CA ILE A 94 -30.55 -19.21 13.35
C ILE A 94 -29.73 -19.11 14.65
N THR A 95 -28.51 -18.58 14.56
CA THR A 95 -27.62 -18.30 15.69
C THR A 95 -27.32 -16.80 15.82
N PRO A 96 -27.12 -16.27 17.04
CA PRO A 96 -26.69 -14.88 17.23
C PRO A 96 -25.39 -14.54 16.49
N GLU A 97 -24.44 -15.48 16.44
CA GLU A 97 -23.16 -15.32 15.75
C GLU A 97 -23.37 -15.14 14.23
N ARG A 98 -24.27 -15.92 13.61
CA ARG A 98 -24.60 -15.77 12.20
C ARG A 98 -25.30 -14.46 11.91
N LEU A 99 -26.13 -13.97 12.83
CA LEU A 99 -26.78 -12.66 12.67
C LEU A 99 -25.74 -11.53 12.64
N GLU A 100 -24.69 -11.61 13.47
CA GLU A 100 -23.56 -10.67 13.39
C GLU A 100 -22.77 -10.83 12.08
N GLU A 101 -22.54 -12.06 11.62
CA GLU A 101 -21.89 -12.30 10.31
C GLU A 101 -22.70 -11.70 9.15
N ILE A 102 -24.03 -11.81 9.19
CA ILE A 102 -24.92 -11.20 8.21
C ILE A 102 -24.75 -9.67 8.18
N LYS A 103 -24.60 -9.01 9.33
CA LYS A 103 -24.31 -7.56 9.39
C LYS A 103 -22.94 -7.24 8.78
N ARG A 104 -21.94 -8.09 8.98
CA ARG A 104 -20.62 -7.94 8.34
C ARG A 104 -20.72 -8.11 6.82
N LYS A 105 -21.46 -9.10 6.34
CA LYS A 105 -21.74 -9.31 4.90
C LYS A 105 -22.52 -8.18 4.25
N HIS A 106 -23.48 -7.60 4.97
CA HIS A 106 -24.13 -6.35 4.54
C HIS A 106 -23.12 -5.23 4.31
N GLY A 107 -22.14 -5.08 5.20
CA GLY A 107 -21.02 -4.16 5.00
C GLY A 107 -20.22 -4.45 3.72
N TYR A 108 -19.93 -5.72 3.42
CA TYR A 108 -19.28 -6.09 2.14
C TYR A 108 -20.14 -5.69 0.93
N ALA A 109 -21.43 -6.00 0.96
CA ALA A 109 -22.35 -5.63 -0.13
C ALA A 109 -22.30 -4.13 -0.41
N GLN A 110 -22.33 -3.30 0.64
CA GLN A 110 -22.19 -1.85 0.53
C GLN A 110 -20.84 -1.43 -0.07
N SER A 111 -19.72 -1.98 0.43
CA SER A 111 -18.36 -1.68 -0.07
C SER A 111 -18.23 -1.93 -1.57
N TRP A 112 -18.88 -2.99 -2.07
CA TRP A 112 -18.76 -3.45 -3.45
C TRP A 112 -19.92 -3.00 -4.36
N GLY A 113 -20.85 -2.19 -3.84
CA GLY A 113 -21.96 -1.64 -4.61
C GLY A 113 -23.00 -2.68 -5.03
N ILE A 114 -23.34 -3.58 -4.11
CA ILE A 114 -24.47 -4.51 -4.17
C ILE A 114 -25.56 -4.01 -3.23
N GLU A 115 -26.79 -3.91 -3.75
CA GLU A 115 -27.95 -3.61 -2.91
C GLU A 115 -28.28 -4.82 -2.04
N ALA A 116 -28.28 -4.64 -0.72
CA ALA A 116 -28.61 -5.68 0.24
C ALA A 116 -29.36 -5.08 1.43
N HIS A 117 -30.28 -5.87 2.00
CA HIS A 117 -31.16 -5.46 3.09
C HIS A 117 -31.01 -6.42 4.25
N LEU A 118 -30.72 -5.89 5.44
CA LEU A 118 -30.91 -6.63 6.68
C LEU A 118 -32.41 -6.73 6.94
N VAL A 119 -32.91 -7.96 7.09
CA VAL A 119 -34.35 -8.23 7.25
C VAL A 119 -34.61 -8.94 8.57
N SER A 120 -35.74 -8.59 9.19
CA SER A 120 -36.27 -9.24 10.38
C SER A 120 -36.72 -10.69 10.12
N ALA A 121 -36.99 -11.44 11.18
CA ALA A 121 -37.52 -12.79 11.06
C ALA A 121 -38.88 -12.80 10.33
N GLU A 122 -39.73 -11.81 10.60
CA GLU A 122 -41.03 -11.62 9.94
C GLU A 122 -40.86 -11.35 8.45
N GLU A 123 -39.96 -10.44 8.06
CA GLU A 123 -39.67 -10.16 6.65
C GLU A 123 -39.02 -11.37 5.94
N CYS A 124 -38.22 -12.18 6.63
CA CYS A 124 -37.74 -13.46 6.08
C CYS A 124 -38.90 -14.39 5.73
N LEU A 125 -39.90 -14.52 6.61
CA LEU A 125 -41.08 -15.36 6.39
C LEU A 125 -41.97 -14.83 5.26
N GLU A 126 -42.13 -13.51 5.15
CA GLU A 126 -42.84 -12.89 4.04
C GLU A 126 -42.17 -13.22 2.69
N LYS A 127 -40.84 -13.21 2.65
CA LYS A 127 -40.06 -13.50 1.44
C LYS A 127 -39.99 -14.98 1.12
N HIS A 128 -39.93 -15.84 2.13
CA HIS A 128 -39.85 -17.29 1.96
C HIS A 128 -40.79 -18.03 2.94
N PRO A 129 -42.09 -18.18 2.59
CA PRO A 129 -43.14 -18.65 3.50
C PRO A 129 -42.98 -20.07 4.05
N LEU A 130 -42.09 -20.87 3.48
CA LEU A 130 -41.82 -22.24 3.97
C LEU A 130 -40.90 -22.29 5.20
N LEU A 131 -40.28 -21.16 5.58
CA LEU A 131 -39.37 -21.11 6.72
C LEU A 131 -40.11 -21.41 8.04
N ASN A 132 -39.42 -22.11 8.93
CA ASN A 132 -39.85 -22.29 10.30
C ASN A 132 -39.66 -20.99 11.10
N LYS A 133 -40.77 -20.32 11.40
CA LYS A 133 -40.79 -19.05 12.14
C LYS A 133 -40.08 -19.09 13.50
N ASP A 134 -40.03 -20.26 14.15
CA ASP A 134 -39.51 -20.38 15.52
C ASP A 134 -37.98 -20.50 15.54
N MET A 135 -37.32 -20.63 14.38
CA MET A 135 -35.86 -20.77 14.26
C MET A 135 -35.14 -19.51 13.79
N ILE A 136 -35.81 -18.64 13.03
CA ILE A 136 -35.15 -17.52 12.33
C ILE A 136 -34.97 -16.33 13.26
N LEU A 137 -33.74 -15.81 13.31
CA LEU A 137 -33.41 -14.58 14.04
C LEU A 137 -33.41 -13.34 13.13
N GLY A 138 -33.20 -13.53 11.83
CA GLY A 138 -33.14 -12.50 10.80
C GLY A 138 -32.43 -13.01 9.55
N GLY A 139 -32.19 -12.12 8.57
CA GLY A 139 -31.56 -12.49 7.31
C GLY A 139 -30.89 -11.35 6.56
N LEU A 140 -30.17 -11.71 5.50
CA LEU A 140 -29.66 -10.81 4.47
C LEU A 140 -30.41 -11.08 3.17
N TYR A 141 -31.16 -10.10 2.68
CA TYR A 141 -31.86 -10.18 1.41
C TYR A 141 -31.16 -9.35 0.33
N ILE A 142 -30.83 -9.98 -0.79
CA ILE A 142 -30.14 -9.35 -1.93
C ILE A 142 -31.05 -9.47 -3.16
N PRO A 143 -31.76 -8.40 -3.57
CA PRO A 143 -32.75 -8.47 -4.66
C PRO A 143 -32.17 -8.86 -6.02
N THR A 144 -30.88 -8.62 -6.23
CA THR A 144 -30.20 -8.87 -7.51
C THR A 144 -29.64 -10.28 -7.66
N ASP A 145 -29.70 -11.10 -6.61
CA ASP A 145 -29.29 -12.50 -6.64
C ASP A 145 -30.36 -13.38 -7.31
N GLY A 146 -30.04 -14.64 -7.58
CA GLY A 146 -30.99 -15.54 -8.24
C GLY A 146 -30.36 -16.78 -8.86
N LEU A 147 -30.99 -17.27 -9.92
CA LEU A 147 -30.68 -18.55 -10.55
C LEU A 147 -30.15 -18.38 -11.97
N ALA A 148 -28.88 -18.73 -12.16
CA ALA A 148 -28.26 -18.91 -13.47
C ALA A 148 -28.74 -20.19 -14.14
N LEU A 149 -29.19 -20.07 -15.39
CA LEU A 149 -29.53 -21.19 -16.24
C LEU A 149 -28.30 -21.62 -17.06
N ALA A 150 -27.29 -22.11 -16.35
CA ALA A 150 -25.93 -22.26 -16.89
C ALA A 150 -25.86 -23.12 -18.17
N ALA A 151 -26.52 -24.29 -18.20
CA ALA A 151 -26.55 -25.15 -19.39
C ALA A 151 -27.18 -24.45 -20.61
N ARG A 152 -28.27 -23.68 -20.39
CA ARG A 152 -28.91 -22.87 -21.44
C ARG A 152 -27.98 -21.75 -21.91
N ALA A 153 -27.35 -21.04 -20.99
CA ALA A 153 -26.40 -19.98 -21.32
C ALA A 153 -25.26 -20.51 -22.20
N THR A 154 -24.69 -21.66 -21.86
CA THR A 154 -23.68 -22.35 -22.67
C THR A 154 -24.17 -22.60 -24.10
N GLN A 155 -25.39 -23.12 -24.29
CA GLN A 155 -25.93 -23.36 -25.64
C GLN A 155 -26.08 -22.08 -26.46
N ILE A 156 -26.61 -21.01 -25.86
CA ILE A 156 -26.78 -19.71 -26.53
C ILE A 156 -25.41 -19.11 -26.88
N LEU A 157 -24.43 -19.20 -25.98
CA LEU A 157 -23.06 -18.71 -26.22
C LEU A 157 -22.38 -19.48 -27.36
N ILE A 158 -22.52 -20.81 -27.41
CA ILE A 158 -22.00 -21.63 -28.51
C ILE A 158 -22.60 -21.19 -29.84
N GLU A 159 -23.92 -21.03 -29.90
CA GLU A 159 -24.62 -20.60 -31.11
C GLU A 159 -24.16 -19.20 -31.56
N ASN A 160 -24.17 -18.22 -30.65
CA ASN A 160 -23.78 -16.85 -30.94
C ASN A 160 -22.34 -16.75 -31.45
N THR A 161 -21.41 -17.42 -30.78
CA THR A 161 -20.00 -17.40 -31.15
C THR A 161 -19.70 -18.20 -32.40
N ARG A 162 -20.39 -19.32 -32.63
CA ARG A 162 -20.31 -20.06 -33.89
C ARG A 162 -20.77 -19.20 -35.07
N ASN A 163 -21.86 -18.45 -34.92
CA ASN A 163 -22.32 -17.48 -35.92
C ASN A 163 -21.29 -16.36 -36.17
N ALA A 164 -20.45 -16.05 -35.17
CA ALA A 164 -19.35 -15.10 -35.30
C ALA A 164 -18.04 -15.69 -35.84
N GLY A 165 -17.98 -17.00 -36.11
CA GLY A 165 -16.85 -17.68 -36.75
C GLY A 165 -16.01 -18.58 -35.83
N VAL A 166 -16.41 -18.79 -34.57
CA VAL A 166 -15.71 -19.71 -33.66
C VAL A 166 -15.96 -21.17 -34.07
N SER A 167 -14.88 -21.95 -34.18
CA SER A 167 -14.94 -23.38 -34.46
C SER A 167 -15.15 -24.17 -33.17
N TYR A 168 -16.03 -25.18 -33.19
CA TYR A 168 -16.31 -26.03 -32.04
C TYR A 168 -16.13 -27.49 -32.41
N HIS A 169 -15.27 -28.21 -31.70
CA HIS A 169 -15.00 -29.62 -31.93
C HIS A 169 -15.41 -30.43 -30.69
N GLU A 170 -16.54 -31.13 -30.79
CA GLU A 170 -17.04 -32.05 -29.77
C GLU A 170 -16.39 -33.43 -29.90
N HIS A 171 -16.53 -34.30 -28.90
CA HIS A 171 -15.89 -35.62 -28.88
C HIS A 171 -14.38 -35.59 -29.21
N THR A 172 -13.72 -34.49 -28.85
CA THR A 172 -12.34 -34.18 -29.18
C THR A 172 -11.54 -34.10 -27.88
N VAL A 173 -10.92 -35.22 -27.54
CA VAL A 173 -10.12 -35.37 -26.32
C VAL A 173 -8.74 -34.80 -26.56
N VAL A 174 -8.35 -33.82 -25.76
CA VAL A 174 -6.98 -33.32 -25.72
C VAL A 174 -6.08 -34.35 -25.04
N THR A 175 -4.97 -34.72 -25.68
CA THR A 175 -4.02 -35.72 -25.19
C THR A 175 -2.60 -35.17 -25.03
N GLY A 176 -2.34 -33.96 -25.51
CA GLY A 176 -1.05 -33.29 -25.35
C GLY A 176 -1.09 -31.82 -25.76
N ILE A 177 -0.08 -31.08 -25.34
CA ILE A 177 0.15 -29.68 -25.70
C ILE A 177 1.47 -29.61 -26.46
N GLU A 178 1.45 -29.04 -27.66
CA GLU A 178 2.63 -28.87 -28.50
C GLU A 178 3.34 -27.56 -28.13
N GLN A 179 4.67 -27.60 -28.10
CA GLN A 179 5.49 -26.46 -27.75
C GLN A 179 6.85 -26.47 -28.45
N VAL A 180 7.35 -25.27 -28.78
CA VAL A 180 8.69 -25.05 -29.36
C VAL A 180 9.31 -23.84 -28.64
N ASP A 181 10.57 -23.97 -28.23
CA ASP A 181 11.36 -22.90 -27.59
C ASP A 181 10.62 -22.18 -26.43
N GLY A 182 9.93 -22.96 -25.60
CA GLY A 182 9.19 -22.48 -24.44
C GLY A 182 7.91 -21.70 -24.76
N HIS A 183 7.39 -21.81 -25.99
CA HIS A 183 6.11 -21.24 -26.41
C HIS A 183 5.16 -22.33 -26.92
N VAL A 184 3.87 -22.19 -26.65
CA VAL A 184 2.85 -23.10 -27.17
C VAL A 184 2.72 -22.99 -28.68
N THR A 185 2.50 -24.10 -29.38
CA THR A 185 2.34 -24.13 -30.84
C THR A 185 1.09 -24.87 -31.31
N GLY A 186 0.41 -25.59 -30.40
CA GLY A 186 -0.77 -26.37 -30.74
C GLY A 186 -1.26 -27.27 -29.62
N VAL A 187 -2.33 -27.99 -29.92
CA VAL A 187 -2.97 -28.98 -29.05
C VAL A 187 -3.09 -30.29 -29.81
N THR A 188 -2.56 -31.38 -29.25
CA THR A 188 -2.70 -32.73 -29.80
C THR A 188 -4.01 -33.34 -29.30
N THR A 189 -4.79 -33.92 -30.21
CA THR A 189 -6.07 -34.56 -29.90
C THR A 189 -6.15 -35.96 -30.49
N ASN A 190 -7.19 -36.72 -30.11
CA ASN A 190 -7.53 -37.99 -30.77
C ASN A 190 -7.83 -37.88 -32.28
N ASN A 191 -8.07 -36.67 -32.78
CA ASN A 191 -8.39 -36.39 -34.19
C ASN A 191 -7.23 -35.69 -34.94
N GLY A 192 -6.03 -35.64 -34.34
CA GLY A 192 -4.86 -34.94 -34.88
C GLY A 192 -4.55 -33.64 -34.14
N SER A 193 -3.61 -32.86 -34.68
CA SER A 193 -3.11 -31.63 -34.05
C SER A 193 -3.87 -30.39 -34.52
N ILE A 194 -4.17 -29.49 -33.59
CA ILE A 194 -4.78 -28.20 -33.84
C ILE A 194 -3.74 -27.12 -33.52
N PRO A 195 -3.28 -26.33 -34.50
CA PRO A 195 -2.25 -25.33 -34.25
C PRO A 195 -2.80 -24.14 -33.45
N ALA A 196 -1.99 -23.60 -32.56
CA ALA A 196 -2.38 -22.52 -31.64
C ALA A 196 -1.18 -21.62 -31.32
N ASP A 197 -1.42 -20.32 -31.22
CA ASP A 197 -0.47 -19.34 -30.67
C ASP A 197 -0.78 -19.07 -29.19
N ILE A 198 -2.03 -19.31 -28.78
CA ILE A 198 -2.50 -19.21 -27.40
C ILE A 198 -3.39 -20.41 -27.09
N VAL A 199 -3.18 -21.02 -25.93
CA VAL A 199 -4.05 -22.08 -25.40
C VAL A 199 -4.58 -21.64 -24.04
N VAL A 200 -5.89 -21.76 -23.83
CA VAL A 200 -6.52 -21.48 -22.53
C VAL A 200 -7.23 -22.73 -22.02
N SER A 201 -6.73 -23.30 -20.93
CA SER A 201 -7.39 -24.41 -20.23
C SER A 201 -8.58 -23.89 -19.43
N CYS A 202 -9.78 -24.23 -19.87
CA CYS A 202 -11.05 -24.00 -19.20
C CYS A 202 -11.69 -25.35 -18.81
N ALA A 203 -10.86 -26.34 -18.47
CA ALA A 203 -11.24 -27.75 -18.35
C ALA A 203 -11.89 -28.10 -17.00
N GLY A 204 -12.28 -27.11 -16.18
CA GLY A 204 -12.91 -27.33 -14.88
C GLY A 204 -12.03 -28.19 -13.96
N PHE A 205 -12.59 -29.26 -13.41
CA PHE A 205 -11.86 -30.15 -12.51
C PHE A 205 -10.81 -31.04 -13.22
N TRP A 206 -10.82 -31.13 -14.55
CA TRP A 206 -9.74 -31.78 -15.31
C TRP A 206 -8.51 -30.89 -15.49
N GLY A 207 -8.50 -29.67 -14.94
CA GLY A 207 -7.35 -28.78 -15.03
C GLY A 207 -6.05 -29.38 -14.52
N VAL A 208 -6.13 -30.26 -13.52
CA VAL A 208 -4.98 -31.05 -13.04
C VAL A 208 -4.41 -31.96 -14.13
N GLU A 209 -5.24 -32.58 -14.97
CA GLU A 209 -4.78 -33.46 -16.06
C GLU A 209 -4.21 -32.66 -17.22
N ILE A 210 -4.82 -31.53 -17.56
CA ILE A 210 -4.30 -30.64 -18.60
C ILE A 210 -2.95 -30.03 -18.16
N GLY A 211 -2.84 -29.60 -16.90
CA GLY A 211 -1.59 -29.07 -16.34
C GLY A 211 -0.44 -30.09 -16.40
N LYS A 212 -0.71 -31.37 -16.09
CA LYS A 212 0.29 -32.47 -16.19
C LYS A 212 0.91 -32.57 -17.59
N MET A 213 0.17 -32.27 -18.67
CA MET A 213 0.67 -32.35 -20.05
C MET A 213 1.84 -31.39 -20.32
N ILE A 214 1.96 -30.31 -19.54
CA ILE A 214 3.05 -29.31 -19.66
C ILE A 214 3.92 -29.24 -18.40
N GLY A 215 3.78 -30.19 -17.48
CA GLY A 215 4.49 -30.16 -16.18
C GLY A 215 4.09 -28.99 -15.28
N LEU A 216 2.88 -28.44 -15.44
CA LEU A 216 2.32 -27.40 -14.59
C LEU A 216 1.51 -28.03 -13.43
N LYS A 217 1.82 -27.64 -12.20
CA LYS A 217 0.99 -27.98 -11.03
C LYS A 217 -0.16 -26.97 -10.92
N VAL A 218 -1.37 -27.41 -11.24
CA VAL A 218 -2.60 -26.61 -11.03
C VAL A 218 -3.14 -26.93 -9.63
N PRO A 219 -3.16 -25.96 -8.68
CA PRO A 219 -3.52 -26.21 -7.29
C PRO A 219 -5.03 -26.25 -7.07
N LEU A 220 -5.67 -27.26 -7.63
CA LEU A 220 -7.08 -27.57 -7.39
C LEU A 220 -7.28 -29.06 -7.07
N LEU A 221 -8.34 -29.37 -6.33
CA LEU A 221 -8.77 -30.72 -5.98
C LEU A 221 -10.20 -30.94 -6.49
N PRO A 222 -10.44 -31.98 -7.32
CA PRO A 222 -11.80 -32.44 -7.61
C PRO A 222 -12.46 -33.02 -6.34
N LEU A 223 -13.61 -32.47 -5.96
CA LEU A 223 -14.40 -32.90 -4.80
C LEU A 223 -15.85 -33.16 -5.21
N GLY A 224 -16.45 -34.21 -4.66
CA GLY A 224 -17.88 -34.52 -4.76
C GLY A 224 -18.69 -33.72 -3.75
N HIS A 225 -19.86 -33.25 -4.16
CA HIS A 225 -20.81 -32.48 -3.36
C HIS A 225 -22.24 -32.93 -3.58
N GLN A 226 -22.99 -33.09 -2.49
CA GLN A 226 -24.32 -33.65 -2.57
C GLN A 226 -25.36 -32.64 -3.03
N TYR A 227 -26.17 -33.07 -3.99
CA TYR A 227 -27.39 -32.36 -4.40
C TYR A 227 -28.55 -33.33 -4.56
N VAL A 228 -29.69 -32.98 -3.97
CA VAL A 228 -30.90 -33.79 -3.93
C VAL A 228 -32.10 -32.99 -4.44
N LYS A 229 -33.06 -33.66 -5.08
CA LYS A 229 -34.40 -33.14 -5.36
C LYS A 229 -35.44 -33.95 -4.61
N THR A 230 -36.41 -33.27 -4.01
CA THR A 230 -37.52 -33.91 -3.31
C THR A 230 -38.58 -34.45 -4.27
N THR A 231 -39.51 -35.25 -3.79
CA THR A 231 -40.84 -35.40 -4.43
C THR A 231 -41.60 -34.05 -4.42
N ALA A 232 -42.73 -33.99 -5.11
CA ALA A 232 -43.56 -32.78 -5.13
C ALA A 232 -43.94 -32.32 -3.72
N VAL A 233 -43.73 -31.04 -3.43
CA VAL A 233 -44.01 -30.41 -2.13
C VAL A 233 -45.51 -30.05 -2.05
N PRO A 234 -46.24 -30.48 -1.01
CA PRO A 234 -47.64 -30.10 -0.83
C PRO A 234 -47.81 -28.58 -0.77
N GLY A 235 -48.71 -28.04 -1.59
CA GLY A 235 -48.94 -26.59 -1.74
C GLY A 235 -48.13 -25.93 -2.85
N MET A 236 -47.18 -26.65 -3.45
CA MET A 236 -46.47 -26.25 -4.68
C MET A 236 -46.91 -27.06 -5.91
N THR A 237 -47.82 -28.02 -5.73
CA THR A 237 -48.36 -28.90 -6.78
C THR A 237 -48.99 -28.10 -7.92
N GLY A 238 -48.66 -28.47 -9.16
CA GLY A 238 -49.16 -27.77 -10.36
C GLY A 238 -48.34 -26.54 -10.78
N ARG A 239 -47.26 -26.22 -10.07
CA ARG A 239 -46.19 -25.35 -10.59
C ARG A 239 -45.46 -26.12 -11.69
N GLU A 240 -45.83 -25.87 -12.94
CA GLU A 240 -45.29 -26.62 -14.08
C GLU A 240 -43.77 -26.40 -14.24
N VAL A 241 -43.00 -27.43 -13.87
CA VAL A 241 -41.63 -27.59 -14.35
C VAL A 241 -41.74 -27.99 -15.83
N ASN A 242 -41.22 -27.21 -16.76
CA ASN A 242 -40.96 -27.59 -18.17
C ASN A 242 -42.00 -27.28 -19.28
N LYS A 243 -42.99 -26.39 -19.13
CA LYS A 243 -43.73 -25.90 -20.35
C LYS A 243 -43.26 -24.55 -20.88
N ASN A 244 -42.79 -23.66 -20.02
CA ASN A 244 -42.09 -22.45 -20.42
C ASN A 244 -40.63 -22.63 -20.02
N ILE A 245 -39.72 -22.60 -21.01
CA ILE A 245 -38.29 -22.93 -20.80
C ILE A 245 -37.68 -22.10 -19.65
N ASN A 246 -38.20 -20.89 -19.37
CA ASN A 246 -37.71 -20.01 -18.30
C ASN A 246 -38.79 -19.32 -17.43
N ALA A 247 -40.09 -19.53 -17.64
CA ALA A 247 -41.11 -18.91 -16.80
C ALA A 247 -41.55 -19.83 -15.65
N LYS A 248 -41.02 -19.56 -14.44
CA LYS A 248 -41.54 -20.02 -13.12
C LYS A 248 -41.19 -21.44 -12.63
N ASN A 249 -39.96 -21.91 -12.85
CA ASN A 249 -39.45 -23.06 -12.08
C ASN A 249 -39.10 -22.71 -10.62
N ALA A 250 -39.18 -21.43 -10.27
CA ALA A 250 -39.00 -20.91 -8.92
C ALA A 250 -39.71 -19.55 -8.83
N GLU A 251 -40.29 -19.25 -7.67
CA GLU A 251 -40.99 -18.01 -7.35
C GLU A 251 -40.35 -17.30 -6.16
N TRP A 252 -39.72 -18.03 -5.25
CA TRP A 252 -39.10 -17.46 -4.05
C TRP A 252 -37.59 -17.24 -4.20
N PRO A 253 -37.01 -16.32 -3.41
CA PRO A 253 -35.57 -16.11 -3.38
C PRO A 253 -34.81 -17.41 -3.15
N ILE A 254 -33.64 -17.55 -3.76
CA ILE A 254 -32.73 -18.65 -3.40
C ILE A 254 -32.41 -18.55 -1.90
N LEU A 255 -32.33 -19.68 -1.21
CA LEU A 255 -32.21 -19.70 0.25
C LEU A 255 -30.88 -20.31 0.68
N ARG A 256 -30.19 -19.66 1.62
CA ARG A 256 -28.93 -20.14 2.22
C ARG A 256 -29.09 -20.32 3.71
N HIS A 257 -28.81 -21.53 4.19
CA HIS A 257 -28.79 -21.89 5.60
C HIS A 257 -27.38 -22.30 6.00
N GLN A 258 -26.53 -21.30 6.22
CA GLN A 258 -25.11 -21.50 6.45
C GLN A 258 -24.78 -22.17 7.79
N ASP A 259 -25.63 -22.01 8.80
CA ASP A 259 -25.44 -22.64 10.12
C ASP A 259 -25.52 -24.18 10.09
N GLN A 260 -25.97 -24.76 8.98
CA GLN A 260 -26.04 -26.21 8.75
C GLN A 260 -25.52 -26.58 7.35
N ASP A 261 -24.66 -25.76 6.74
CA ASP A 261 -24.01 -26.07 5.45
C ASP A 261 -24.96 -26.32 4.27
N LEU A 262 -26.15 -25.69 4.29
CA LEU A 262 -27.25 -25.98 3.37
C LEU A 262 -27.59 -24.80 2.47
N TYR A 263 -28.08 -25.13 1.28
CA TYR A 263 -28.73 -24.16 0.39
C TYR A 263 -29.87 -24.82 -0.39
N TYR A 264 -30.82 -24.00 -0.83
CA TYR A 264 -32.06 -24.44 -1.42
C TYR A 264 -32.44 -23.64 -2.66
N ARG A 265 -33.15 -24.29 -3.57
CA ARG A 265 -33.92 -23.63 -4.64
C ARG A 265 -35.14 -24.44 -5.01
N GLU A 266 -36.10 -23.82 -5.66
CA GLU A 266 -37.25 -24.53 -6.22
C GLU A 266 -36.91 -25.15 -7.60
N HIS A 267 -37.52 -26.30 -7.88
CA HIS A 267 -37.63 -26.93 -9.20
C HIS A 267 -39.13 -27.19 -9.45
N GLY A 268 -39.85 -26.12 -9.77
CA GLY A 268 -41.32 -26.02 -9.87
C GLY A 268 -42.01 -26.53 -8.62
N GLU A 269 -42.53 -27.76 -8.64
CA GLU A 269 -43.19 -28.35 -7.47
C GLU A 269 -42.23 -29.06 -6.50
N GLN A 270 -40.94 -29.19 -6.82
CA GLN A 270 -39.93 -29.84 -5.98
C GLN A 270 -39.01 -28.80 -5.32
N ILE A 271 -38.32 -29.20 -4.24
CA ILE A 271 -37.21 -28.44 -3.67
C ILE A 271 -35.90 -29.16 -3.98
N GLY A 272 -34.91 -28.41 -4.44
CA GLY A 272 -33.54 -28.86 -4.60
C GLY A 272 -32.69 -28.42 -3.41
N ILE A 273 -31.93 -29.35 -2.85
CA ILE A 273 -31.17 -29.18 -1.60
C ILE A 273 -29.70 -29.52 -1.90
N GLY A 274 -28.80 -28.56 -1.65
CA GLY A 274 -27.36 -28.82 -1.69
C GLY A 274 -26.77 -28.77 -0.29
N TYR A 275 -25.86 -29.71 0.01
CA TYR A 275 -25.32 -29.90 1.35
C TYR A 275 -23.79 -30.05 1.35
N TYR A 276 -23.09 -29.21 2.11
CA TYR A 276 -21.64 -29.29 2.30
C TYR A 276 -21.22 -29.97 3.61
N GLY A 277 -22.12 -30.18 4.58
CA GLY A 277 -21.80 -30.70 5.91
C GLY A 277 -21.54 -32.22 5.97
N HIS A 278 -21.14 -32.83 4.84
CA HIS A 278 -20.73 -34.23 4.76
C HIS A 278 -19.20 -34.33 4.73
N ARG A 279 -18.67 -35.55 4.88
CA ARG A 279 -17.21 -35.77 4.74
C ARG A 279 -16.73 -35.29 3.36
N PRO A 280 -15.52 -34.70 3.22
CA PRO A 280 -14.95 -34.42 1.91
C PRO A 280 -14.84 -35.69 1.06
N MET A 281 -15.12 -35.58 -0.24
CA MET A 281 -15.12 -36.69 -1.20
C MET A 281 -14.14 -36.43 -2.34
N PRO A 282 -12.82 -36.59 -2.14
CA PRO A 282 -11.83 -36.34 -3.19
C PRO A 282 -11.92 -37.36 -4.33
N ILE A 283 -11.70 -36.87 -5.56
CA ILE A 283 -11.69 -37.68 -6.78
C ILE A 283 -10.38 -37.47 -7.53
N ASP A 284 -9.79 -38.57 -8.00
CA ASP A 284 -8.75 -38.52 -9.03
C ASP A 284 -9.41 -38.30 -10.39
N ALA A 285 -9.25 -37.11 -10.97
CA ALA A 285 -9.85 -36.75 -12.26
C ALA A 285 -9.46 -37.72 -13.39
N GLY A 286 -8.23 -38.25 -13.37
CA GLY A 286 -7.76 -39.22 -14.37
C GLY A 286 -8.50 -40.56 -14.31
N SER A 287 -9.02 -40.94 -13.14
CA SER A 287 -9.73 -42.21 -12.94
C SER A 287 -11.12 -42.27 -13.58
N LEU A 288 -11.70 -41.12 -13.92
CA LEU A 288 -13.01 -41.02 -14.57
C LEU A 288 -12.99 -41.48 -16.05
N GLY A 289 -11.80 -41.58 -16.64
CA GLY A 289 -11.62 -41.97 -18.03
C GLY A 289 -12.12 -40.93 -19.04
N VAL A 290 -12.28 -41.36 -20.30
CA VAL A 290 -12.79 -40.51 -21.38
C VAL A 290 -14.31 -40.37 -21.26
N THR A 291 -14.81 -39.15 -21.48
CA THR A 291 -16.25 -38.89 -21.48
C THR A 291 -16.98 -39.79 -22.49
N PRO A 292 -18.03 -40.53 -22.09
CA PRO A 292 -18.81 -41.36 -22.99
C PRO A 292 -19.45 -40.55 -24.13
N LYS A 293 -19.69 -41.20 -25.28
CA LYS A 293 -20.38 -40.54 -26.41
C LYS A 293 -21.81 -40.14 -26.07
N HIS A 294 -22.49 -40.94 -25.26
CA HIS A 294 -23.83 -40.65 -24.78
C HIS A 294 -23.74 -40.09 -23.37
N VAL A 295 -24.19 -38.84 -23.20
CA VAL A 295 -24.27 -38.13 -21.93
C VAL A 295 -25.70 -37.67 -21.76
N ASP A 296 -26.28 -37.94 -20.59
CA ASP A 296 -27.62 -37.52 -20.21
C ASP A 296 -27.62 -36.88 -18.83
N ASP A 297 -28.79 -36.51 -18.31
CA ASP A 297 -28.93 -35.85 -17.02
C ASP A 297 -28.57 -36.74 -15.82
N LYS A 298 -28.50 -38.06 -15.97
CA LYS A 298 -28.13 -39.01 -14.91
C LYS A 298 -26.74 -39.60 -15.09
N HIS A 299 -26.29 -39.74 -16.34
CA HIS A 299 -25.03 -40.37 -16.72
C HIS A 299 -24.10 -39.33 -17.36
N MET A 300 -23.25 -38.73 -16.54
CA MET A 300 -22.20 -37.81 -16.98
C MET A 300 -20.97 -37.91 -16.07
N PRO A 301 -19.76 -37.60 -16.56
CA PRO A 301 -18.54 -37.75 -15.76
C PRO A 301 -18.55 -36.98 -14.43
N SER A 302 -19.26 -35.86 -14.39
CA SER A 302 -19.36 -35.00 -13.21
C SER A 302 -20.40 -35.44 -12.18
N ARG A 303 -21.13 -36.54 -12.38
CA ARG A 303 -22.11 -37.07 -11.41
C ARG A 303 -21.68 -38.47 -10.98
N LEU A 304 -21.48 -38.63 -9.68
CA LEU A 304 -21.25 -39.91 -9.02
C LEU A 304 -22.51 -40.37 -8.30
N ASP A 305 -22.54 -41.67 -7.98
CA ASP A 305 -23.62 -42.28 -7.21
C ASP A 305 -23.87 -41.54 -5.89
N PHE A 306 -25.13 -41.36 -5.57
CA PHE A 306 -25.56 -40.75 -4.32
C PHE A 306 -25.27 -41.65 -3.12
N THR A 307 -24.98 -41.02 -1.99
CA THR A 307 -24.63 -41.67 -0.72
C THR A 307 -25.62 -41.21 0.35
N PRO A 308 -26.76 -41.90 0.51
CA PRO A 308 -27.85 -41.45 1.40
C PRO A 308 -27.40 -41.24 2.84
N GLU A 309 -26.45 -42.04 3.34
CA GLU A 309 -25.94 -41.95 4.71
C GLU A 309 -25.24 -40.62 4.98
N ASP A 310 -24.51 -40.11 3.99
CA ASP A 310 -23.82 -38.81 4.05
C ASP A 310 -24.85 -37.64 4.02
N PHE A 311 -26.07 -37.85 3.51
CA PHE A 311 -27.12 -36.83 3.37
C PHE A 311 -28.19 -36.84 4.48
N GLU A 312 -28.30 -37.90 5.28
CA GLU A 312 -29.32 -37.98 6.35
C GLU A 312 -29.32 -36.77 7.32
N PRO A 313 -28.17 -36.23 7.77
CA PRO A 313 -28.15 -35.03 8.61
C PRO A 313 -28.75 -33.81 7.89
N ALA A 314 -28.44 -33.64 6.61
CA ALA A 314 -28.97 -32.59 5.75
C ALA A 314 -30.50 -32.67 5.62
N TRP A 315 -31.01 -33.88 5.45
CA TRP A 315 -32.44 -34.13 5.34
C TRP A 315 -33.17 -33.80 6.64
N LYS A 316 -32.59 -34.17 7.79
CA LYS A 316 -33.12 -33.80 9.10
C LYS A 316 -33.15 -32.28 9.29
N ALA A 317 -32.02 -31.59 9.11
CA ALA A 317 -31.94 -30.13 9.27
C ALA A 317 -32.88 -29.40 8.29
N SER A 318 -33.02 -29.89 7.07
CA SER A 318 -33.95 -29.33 6.09
C SER A 318 -35.41 -29.45 6.51
N LYS A 319 -35.82 -30.56 7.15
CA LYS A 319 -37.17 -30.73 7.72
C LYS A 319 -37.43 -29.88 8.96
N GLU A 320 -36.38 -29.44 9.66
CA GLU A 320 -36.48 -28.52 10.79
C GLU A 320 -36.64 -27.08 10.28
N LEU A 321 -35.82 -26.66 9.31
CA LEU A 321 -35.87 -25.34 8.69
C LEU A 321 -37.11 -25.13 7.82
N LEU A 322 -37.50 -26.13 7.04
CA LEU A 322 -38.64 -26.12 6.11
C LEU A 322 -39.63 -27.24 6.48
N PRO A 323 -40.52 -27.04 7.47
CA PRO A 323 -41.34 -28.12 8.03
C PRO A 323 -42.23 -28.84 7.02
N ILE A 324 -42.57 -28.21 5.90
CA ILE A 324 -43.34 -28.83 4.82
C ILE A 324 -42.63 -30.06 4.22
N LEU A 325 -41.30 -30.12 4.27
CA LEU A 325 -40.51 -31.25 3.77
C LEU A 325 -40.69 -32.54 4.59
N GLN A 326 -41.31 -32.48 5.77
CA GLN A 326 -41.71 -33.68 6.51
C GLN A 326 -42.76 -34.51 5.77
N LYS A 327 -43.43 -33.92 4.76
CA LYS A 327 -44.45 -34.56 3.92
C LYS A 327 -43.91 -34.96 2.54
N THR A 328 -42.60 -34.92 2.34
CA THR A 328 -41.95 -35.25 1.07
C THR A 328 -40.89 -36.33 1.28
N GLU A 329 -40.40 -36.88 0.18
CA GLU A 329 -39.31 -37.86 0.15
C GLU A 329 -38.18 -37.36 -0.77
N ILE A 330 -37.03 -38.03 -0.75
CA ILE A 330 -35.95 -37.82 -1.70
C ILE A 330 -36.32 -38.55 -3.00
N ALA A 331 -36.46 -37.81 -4.10
CA ALA A 331 -36.81 -38.38 -5.41
C ALA A 331 -35.57 -38.74 -6.24
N ASP A 332 -34.54 -37.90 -6.17
CA ASP A 332 -33.28 -38.06 -6.90
C ASP A 332 -32.14 -37.41 -6.12
N GLY A 333 -30.96 -37.98 -6.22
CA GLY A 333 -29.76 -37.47 -5.56
C GLY A 333 -28.51 -37.88 -6.33
N PHE A 334 -27.44 -37.09 -6.19
CA PHE A 334 -26.14 -37.41 -6.76
C PHE A 334 -25.01 -36.73 -5.98
N ASN A 335 -23.80 -37.25 -6.14
CA ASN A 335 -22.56 -36.65 -5.66
C ASN A 335 -21.89 -35.92 -6.84
N GLY A 336 -22.06 -34.60 -6.95
CA GLY A 336 -21.59 -33.78 -8.07
C GLY A 336 -20.15 -33.32 -7.93
N ILE A 337 -19.30 -33.61 -8.93
CA ILE A 337 -17.89 -33.25 -8.93
C ILE A 337 -17.68 -31.81 -9.38
N PHE A 338 -16.92 -31.04 -8.61
CA PHE A 338 -16.36 -29.75 -9.03
C PHE A 338 -15.00 -29.51 -8.33
N SER A 339 -14.47 -28.30 -8.38
CA SER A 339 -13.12 -27.99 -7.89
C SER A 339 -13.11 -27.14 -6.62
N PHE A 340 -12.24 -27.50 -5.68
CA PHE A 340 -11.77 -26.62 -4.61
C PHE A 340 -10.30 -26.30 -4.77
N THR A 341 -9.85 -25.23 -4.12
CA THR A 341 -8.46 -24.79 -4.09
C THR A 341 -8.04 -24.52 -2.64
N PRO A 342 -6.73 -24.45 -2.34
CA PRO A 342 -6.24 -24.25 -0.97
C PRO A 342 -6.75 -23.01 -0.23
N ASP A 343 -7.12 -21.97 -0.98
CA ASP A 343 -7.60 -20.68 -0.47
C ASP A 343 -9.04 -20.34 -0.90
N GLY A 344 -9.71 -21.25 -1.63
CA GLY A 344 -11.06 -21.06 -2.16
C GLY A 344 -11.18 -20.10 -3.36
N GLY A 345 -10.09 -19.47 -3.79
CA GLY A 345 -10.06 -18.60 -4.96
C GLY A 345 -9.93 -19.37 -6.27
N SER A 346 -10.43 -18.80 -7.37
CA SER A 346 -10.21 -19.34 -8.73
C SER A 346 -8.72 -19.43 -9.08
N VAL A 347 -8.36 -20.27 -10.06
CA VAL A 347 -6.99 -20.38 -10.57
C VAL A 347 -6.95 -19.87 -12.01
N VAL A 348 -6.40 -18.67 -12.20
CA VAL A 348 -6.47 -17.94 -13.46
C VAL A 348 -5.11 -17.30 -13.77
N GLY A 349 -4.63 -17.42 -15.00
CA GLY A 349 -3.43 -16.71 -15.43
C GLY A 349 -2.54 -17.53 -16.35
N GLN A 350 -1.41 -16.94 -16.72
CA GLN A 350 -0.45 -17.57 -17.63
C GLN A 350 0.45 -18.56 -16.89
N ALA A 351 0.71 -19.73 -17.48
CA ALA A 351 1.66 -20.69 -16.94
C ALA A 351 3.07 -20.07 -16.83
N PRO A 352 3.77 -20.22 -15.68
CA PRO A 352 5.10 -19.66 -15.50
C PRO A 352 6.19 -20.37 -16.32
N ASN A 353 5.92 -21.59 -16.82
CA ASN A 353 6.86 -22.44 -17.53
C ASN A 353 6.62 -22.54 -19.06
N LEU A 354 5.51 -22.02 -19.59
CA LEU A 354 5.17 -22.10 -21.01
C LEU A 354 4.48 -20.80 -21.50
N ASP A 355 5.13 -20.09 -22.42
CA ASP A 355 4.54 -18.87 -22.98
C ASP A 355 3.33 -19.18 -23.87
N GLY A 356 2.28 -18.37 -23.77
CA GLY A 356 1.04 -18.55 -24.54
C GLY A 356 0.04 -19.56 -23.96
N PHE A 357 0.41 -20.30 -22.92
CA PHE A 357 -0.51 -21.20 -22.21
C PHE A 357 -1.10 -20.53 -20.96
N TYR A 358 -2.42 -20.57 -20.82
CA TYR A 358 -3.18 -19.97 -19.72
C TYR A 358 -4.14 -20.98 -19.10
N VAL A 359 -4.53 -20.73 -17.84
CA VAL A 359 -5.60 -21.45 -17.14
C VAL A 359 -6.71 -20.48 -16.73
N ALA A 360 -7.94 -20.97 -16.70
CA ALA A 360 -9.12 -20.31 -16.14
C ALA A 360 -10.01 -21.39 -15.49
N GLU A 361 -9.58 -21.85 -14.32
CA GLU A 361 -10.06 -23.08 -13.67
C GLU A 361 -10.51 -22.85 -12.24
N ALA A 362 -11.18 -23.85 -11.66
CA ALA A 362 -11.83 -23.76 -10.34
C ALA A 362 -12.77 -22.55 -10.19
N VAL A 363 -13.55 -22.27 -11.25
CA VAL A 363 -14.46 -21.14 -11.31
C VAL A 363 -15.91 -21.59 -11.10
N TRP A 364 -16.54 -21.06 -10.05
CA TRP A 364 -17.99 -21.22 -9.83
C TRP A 364 -18.80 -20.60 -10.98
N VAL A 365 -19.99 -21.15 -11.27
CA VAL A 365 -20.94 -20.54 -12.22
C VAL A 365 -21.15 -19.06 -11.90
N THR A 366 -21.30 -18.75 -10.61
CA THR A 366 -21.40 -17.40 -10.04
C THR A 366 -20.39 -16.41 -10.61
N HIS A 367 -19.15 -16.81 -10.86
CA HIS A 367 -18.06 -15.90 -11.26
C HIS A 367 -17.65 -16.06 -12.74
N SER A 368 -18.29 -16.98 -13.47
CA SER A 368 -17.84 -17.49 -14.77
C SER A 368 -17.64 -16.43 -15.84
N ALA A 369 -18.61 -15.55 -16.05
CA ALA A 369 -18.50 -14.49 -17.04
C ALA A 369 -17.49 -13.42 -16.63
N GLY A 370 -17.40 -13.12 -15.33
CA GLY A 370 -16.43 -12.17 -14.79
C GLY A 370 -14.98 -12.62 -15.03
N VAL A 371 -14.68 -13.88 -14.71
CA VAL A 371 -13.37 -14.48 -14.99
C VAL A 371 -13.09 -14.53 -16.49
N ALA A 372 -14.05 -14.98 -17.30
CA ALA A 372 -13.89 -15.02 -18.76
C ALA A 372 -13.56 -13.65 -19.35
N ARG A 373 -14.26 -12.60 -18.89
CA ARG A 373 -13.98 -11.22 -19.29
C ARG A 373 -12.58 -10.78 -18.85
N ALA A 374 -12.19 -11.07 -17.62
CA ALA A 374 -10.87 -10.71 -17.11
C ALA A 374 -9.74 -11.37 -17.93
N VAL A 375 -9.89 -12.65 -18.27
CA VAL A 375 -8.94 -13.36 -19.16
C VAL A 375 -8.92 -12.75 -20.55
N ALA A 376 -10.08 -12.46 -21.15
CA ALA A 376 -10.14 -11.81 -22.45
C ALA A 376 -9.47 -10.42 -22.44
N GLU A 377 -9.68 -9.61 -21.40
CA GLU A 377 -8.99 -8.33 -21.21
C GLU A 377 -7.47 -8.52 -21.09
N VAL A 378 -6.99 -9.50 -20.33
CA VAL A 378 -5.56 -9.82 -20.24
C VAL A 378 -4.98 -10.19 -21.61
N LEU A 379 -5.65 -11.08 -22.35
CA LEU A 379 -5.18 -11.55 -23.65
C LEU A 379 -5.17 -10.47 -24.72
N THR A 380 -6.10 -9.51 -24.67
CA THR A 380 -6.31 -8.53 -25.74
C THR A 380 -5.80 -7.13 -25.42
N GLU A 381 -5.83 -6.73 -24.14
CA GLU A 381 -5.48 -5.40 -23.63
C GLU A 381 -4.23 -5.43 -22.72
N GLY A 382 -3.73 -6.62 -22.36
CA GLY A 382 -2.53 -6.81 -21.53
C GLY A 382 -2.76 -6.68 -20.02
N ARG A 383 -4.00 -6.48 -19.57
CA ARG A 383 -4.41 -6.47 -18.16
C ARG A 383 -5.92 -6.67 -18.03
N SER A 384 -6.40 -7.09 -16.85
CA SER A 384 -7.81 -6.93 -16.50
C SER A 384 -8.10 -5.54 -15.92
N ARG A 385 -9.38 -5.15 -15.97
CA ARG A 385 -9.94 -3.97 -15.30
C ARG A 385 -10.26 -4.21 -13.82
N ILE A 386 -10.49 -5.46 -13.44
CA ILE A 386 -10.68 -5.89 -12.05
C ILE A 386 -9.37 -6.54 -11.62
N ASP A 387 -8.95 -6.31 -10.37
CA ASP A 387 -7.72 -6.91 -9.87
C ASP A 387 -7.81 -8.44 -9.83
N MET A 388 -6.74 -9.11 -10.26
CA MET A 388 -6.66 -10.57 -10.40
C MET A 388 -5.78 -11.23 -9.34
N ALA A 389 -5.20 -10.48 -8.39
CA ALA A 389 -4.18 -11.02 -7.48
C ALA A 389 -4.66 -12.25 -6.67
N GLU A 390 -5.91 -12.24 -6.19
CA GLU A 390 -6.52 -13.37 -5.47
C GLU A 390 -6.90 -14.55 -6.39
N CYS A 391 -6.81 -14.37 -7.71
CA CYS A 391 -7.08 -15.40 -8.72
C CYS A 391 -5.83 -15.88 -9.45
N GLU A 392 -4.70 -15.17 -9.36
CA GLU A 392 -3.47 -15.46 -10.09
C GLU A 392 -2.99 -16.89 -9.84
N LEU A 393 -2.74 -17.65 -10.91
CA LEU A 393 -2.16 -19.01 -10.86
C LEU A 393 -0.84 -19.02 -10.07
N THR A 394 -0.08 -17.94 -10.19
CA THR A 394 1.29 -17.82 -9.64
C THR A 394 1.33 -17.31 -8.20
N ARG A 395 0.17 -17.14 -7.53
CA ARG A 395 0.11 -16.64 -6.14
C ARG A 395 0.58 -17.66 -5.09
N PHE A 396 0.59 -18.94 -5.44
CA PHE A 396 0.92 -20.03 -4.53
C PHE A 396 2.43 -20.27 -4.42
N GLU A 397 2.89 -20.51 -3.20
CA GLU A 397 4.27 -20.91 -2.92
C GLU A 397 4.52 -22.38 -3.33
N GLU A 398 5.79 -22.76 -3.52
CA GLU A 398 6.14 -24.13 -3.95
C GLU A 398 5.56 -25.23 -3.05
N VAL A 399 5.61 -25.04 -1.73
CA VAL A 399 5.04 -26.00 -0.76
C VAL A 399 3.52 -26.15 -0.91
N GLN A 400 2.85 -25.07 -1.34
CA GLN A 400 1.40 -25.03 -1.52
C GLN A 400 0.93 -25.67 -2.83
N LEU A 401 1.87 -25.99 -3.73
CA LEU A 401 1.61 -26.70 -4.99
C LEU A 401 1.78 -28.22 -4.85
N SER A 402 2.21 -28.73 -3.69
CA SER A 402 2.30 -30.18 -3.45
C SER A 402 0.91 -30.82 -3.46
N THR A 403 0.81 -32.06 -3.96
CA THR A 403 -0.46 -32.79 -4.02
C THR A 403 -1.07 -32.95 -2.64
N GLU A 404 -0.24 -33.19 -1.63
CA GLU A 404 -0.63 -33.36 -0.23
C GLU A 404 -1.22 -32.07 0.33
N TYR A 405 -0.55 -30.92 0.15
CA TYR A 405 -1.06 -29.63 0.62
C TYR A 405 -2.36 -29.25 -0.08
N VAL A 406 -2.42 -29.39 -1.42
CA VAL A 406 -3.63 -29.10 -2.20
C VAL A 406 -4.78 -29.97 -1.73
N SER A 407 -4.53 -31.26 -1.52
CA SER A 407 -5.55 -32.20 -1.05
C SER A 407 -6.06 -31.84 0.34
N GLU A 408 -5.19 -31.64 1.31
CA GLU A 408 -5.55 -31.35 2.71
C GLU A 408 -6.28 -30.02 2.83
N THR A 409 -5.72 -28.95 2.27
CA THR A 409 -6.27 -27.60 2.44
C THR A 409 -7.52 -27.34 1.61
N SER A 410 -7.67 -27.99 0.46
CA SER A 410 -8.91 -27.90 -0.32
C SER A 410 -10.05 -28.66 0.35
N GLN A 411 -9.76 -29.79 1.02
CA GLN A 411 -10.74 -30.50 1.85
C GLN A 411 -11.11 -29.70 3.10
N GLN A 412 -10.15 -29.06 3.76
CA GLN A 412 -10.45 -28.14 4.85
C GLN A 412 -11.35 -26.99 4.37
N ASN A 413 -11.04 -26.38 3.21
CA ASN A 413 -11.86 -25.32 2.64
C ASN A 413 -13.27 -25.79 2.23
N PHE A 414 -13.45 -27.07 1.90
CA PHE A 414 -14.77 -27.68 1.72
C PHE A 414 -15.55 -27.73 3.04
N VAL A 415 -14.90 -28.20 4.11
CA VAL A 415 -15.50 -28.27 5.45
C VAL A 415 -15.88 -26.88 5.97
N GLU A 416 -15.02 -25.88 5.77
CA GLU A 416 -15.19 -24.54 6.31
C GLU A 416 -15.98 -23.59 5.38
N ILE A 417 -16.52 -24.08 4.26
CA ILE A 417 -17.05 -23.22 3.18
C ILE A 417 -18.10 -22.21 3.66
N TYR A 418 -18.95 -22.58 4.61
CA TYR A 418 -20.02 -21.74 5.18
C TYR A 418 -19.77 -21.30 6.63
N ASP A 419 -18.61 -21.59 7.19
CA ASP A 419 -18.23 -21.19 8.54
C ASP A 419 -18.04 -19.68 8.71
N ILE A 420 -18.14 -19.21 9.96
CA ILE A 420 -17.85 -17.83 10.33
C ILE A 420 -16.35 -17.71 10.62
N ILE A 421 -15.58 -17.42 9.57
CA ILE A 421 -14.11 -17.34 9.65
C ILE A 421 -13.64 -15.91 9.97
N HIS A 422 -12.75 -15.79 10.94
CA HIS A 422 -12.07 -14.53 11.24
C HIS A 422 -10.98 -14.24 10.19
N PRO A 423 -10.75 -12.99 9.73
CA PRO A 423 -9.77 -12.70 8.67
C PRO A 423 -8.32 -13.11 8.96
N LEU A 424 -8.00 -13.35 10.24
CA LEU A 424 -6.68 -13.82 10.71
C LEU A 424 -6.70 -15.28 11.21
N ALA A 425 -7.82 -16.00 11.06
CA ALA A 425 -7.86 -17.41 11.43
C ALA A 425 -6.82 -18.18 10.61
N PRO A 426 -5.83 -18.83 11.25
CA PRO A 426 -4.89 -19.66 10.52
C PRO A 426 -5.56 -20.99 10.16
N LYS A 427 -5.01 -21.68 9.15
CA LYS A 427 -5.28 -23.11 9.00
C LYS A 427 -4.77 -23.86 10.22
N GLU A 428 -5.52 -24.87 10.65
CA GLU A 428 -5.10 -25.74 11.76
C GLU A 428 -3.98 -26.67 11.33
N THR A 429 -4.14 -27.28 10.14
CA THR A 429 -3.14 -28.11 9.46
C THR A 429 -3.19 -27.87 7.95
N PRO A 430 -2.07 -28.02 7.22
CA PRO A 430 -0.72 -28.28 7.73
C PRO A 430 -0.06 -26.99 8.25
N ARG A 431 0.84 -27.14 9.24
CA ARG A 431 1.60 -26.04 9.86
C ARG A 431 3.07 -26.42 9.98
N ASN A 432 3.93 -25.42 10.24
CA ASN A 432 5.37 -25.58 10.38
C ASN A 432 6.09 -26.11 9.13
N LEU A 433 5.54 -25.84 7.93
CA LEU A 433 6.15 -26.25 6.66
C LEU A 433 7.44 -25.47 6.36
N ARG A 434 7.43 -24.16 6.61
CA ARG A 434 8.58 -23.27 6.45
C ARG A 434 8.78 -22.51 7.76
N VAL A 435 9.95 -22.67 8.35
CA VAL A 435 10.32 -22.00 9.61
C VAL A 435 11.64 -21.28 9.43
N SER A 436 11.80 -20.11 10.07
CA SER A 436 13.08 -19.39 10.02
C SER A 436 14.12 -20.08 10.91
N PRO A 437 15.42 -19.80 10.73
CA PRO A 437 16.48 -20.30 11.63
C PRO A 437 16.31 -19.85 13.09
N PHE A 438 15.44 -18.88 13.34
CA PHE A 438 15.18 -18.33 14.67
C PHE A 438 14.06 -19.08 15.41
N HIS A 439 13.35 -19.98 14.73
CA HIS A 439 12.15 -20.65 15.23
C HIS A 439 12.32 -21.29 16.63
N ALA A 440 13.47 -21.93 16.90
CA ALA A 440 13.75 -22.48 18.22
C ALA A 440 13.73 -21.40 19.33
N ARG A 441 14.40 -20.26 19.10
CA ARG A 441 14.42 -19.12 20.03
C ARG A 441 13.08 -18.44 20.13
N GLN A 442 12.35 -18.35 19.03
CA GLN A 442 11.01 -17.79 19.03
C GLN A 442 10.06 -18.62 19.89
N ARG A 443 10.13 -19.96 19.82
CA ARG A 443 9.38 -20.86 20.71
C ARG A 443 9.79 -20.71 22.17
N GLU A 444 11.10 -20.60 22.47
CA GLU A 444 11.59 -20.33 23.83
C GLU A 444 11.02 -19.03 24.41
N LEU A 445 10.79 -18.02 23.57
CA LEU A 445 10.17 -16.75 23.94
C LEU A 445 8.64 -16.78 23.94
N GLY A 446 8.02 -17.93 23.71
CA GLY A 446 6.57 -18.10 23.67
C GLY A 446 5.92 -17.36 22.49
N ALA A 447 6.50 -17.46 21.29
CA ALA A 447 5.92 -16.87 20.09
C ALA A 447 4.52 -17.46 19.78
N PHE A 448 3.54 -16.59 19.59
CA PHE A 448 2.26 -16.95 19.00
C PHE A 448 2.36 -16.87 17.48
N PHE A 449 2.26 -17.99 16.78
CA PHE A 449 2.47 -18.04 15.34
C PHE A 449 1.16 -18.05 14.53
N LEU A 450 1.10 -17.18 13.53
CA LEU A 450 0.20 -17.33 12.38
C LEU A 450 1.01 -17.67 11.12
N GLU A 451 0.35 -18.20 10.11
CA GLU A 451 0.98 -18.65 8.87
C GLU A 451 0.60 -17.76 7.68
N VAL A 452 1.51 -17.62 6.69
CA VAL A 452 1.23 -17.25 5.30
C VAL A 452 2.31 -17.87 4.41
N GLY A 453 1.94 -18.46 3.28
CA GLY A 453 2.88 -18.96 2.27
C GLY A 453 3.73 -20.15 2.76
N GLY A 454 3.19 -20.93 3.68
CA GLY A 454 3.84 -22.00 4.45
C GLY A 454 4.70 -21.51 5.62
N TRP A 455 4.92 -20.19 5.78
CA TRP A 455 5.82 -19.66 6.80
C TRP A 455 5.14 -19.41 8.14
N GLU A 456 5.76 -19.93 9.21
CA GLU A 456 5.42 -19.57 10.59
C GLU A 456 5.92 -18.17 10.93
N ARG A 457 5.01 -17.27 11.33
CA ARG A 457 5.30 -15.86 11.64
C ARG A 457 4.84 -15.49 13.05
N PRO A 458 5.77 -15.10 13.94
CA PRO A 458 5.41 -14.60 15.26
C PRO A 458 4.54 -13.34 15.17
N HIS A 459 3.36 -13.40 15.79
CA HIS A 459 2.43 -12.29 15.91
C HIS A 459 2.70 -11.44 17.15
N TRP A 460 3.13 -12.08 18.24
CA TRP A 460 3.73 -11.50 19.46
C TRP A 460 4.53 -12.59 20.20
N TYR A 461 5.20 -12.22 21.30
CA TYR A 461 5.96 -13.14 22.16
C TYR A 461 5.52 -13.05 23.62
N ASP A 462 5.09 -14.18 24.21
CA ASP A 462 4.60 -14.22 25.59
C ASP A 462 5.65 -13.83 26.64
N ALA A 463 6.94 -13.96 26.32
CA ALA A 463 8.03 -13.45 27.17
C ALA A 463 7.89 -11.94 27.49
N ASN A 464 7.21 -11.17 26.62
CA ASN A 464 6.98 -9.74 26.80
C ASN A 464 5.73 -9.43 27.68
N ALA A 465 4.97 -10.42 28.14
CA ALA A 465 3.74 -10.20 28.91
C ALA A 465 3.94 -9.35 30.17
N HIS A 466 5.04 -9.57 30.89
CA HIS A 466 5.36 -8.81 32.10
C HIS A 466 5.56 -7.31 31.84
N LEU A 467 5.92 -6.91 30.61
CA LEU A 467 6.13 -5.52 30.24
C LEU A 467 4.82 -4.75 30.16
N VAL A 468 3.69 -5.40 29.84
CA VAL A 468 2.37 -4.76 29.74
C VAL A 468 2.02 -4.03 31.05
N ASN A 469 2.30 -4.67 32.20
CA ASN A 469 2.04 -4.11 33.53
C ASN A 469 2.94 -2.91 33.89
N THR A 470 4.02 -2.71 33.14
CA THR A 470 4.99 -1.61 33.36
C THR A 470 4.93 -0.55 32.27
N LEU A 471 3.99 -0.66 31.32
CA LEU A 471 3.82 0.33 30.26
C LEU A 471 3.41 1.68 30.87
N PRO A 472 3.98 2.80 30.37
CA PRO A 472 3.46 4.13 30.65
C PRO A 472 1.96 4.22 30.30
N ALA A 473 1.22 5.10 30.97
CA ALA A 473 -0.22 5.25 30.77
C ALA A 473 -0.58 5.51 29.30
N GLU A 474 0.26 6.26 28.59
CA GLU A 474 0.14 6.56 27.16
C GLU A 474 0.51 5.40 26.22
N TRP A 475 0.92 4.24 26.75
CA TRP A 475 1.12 3.00 25.98
C TRP A 475 0.21 1.86 26.43
N GLN A 476 -0.58 2.05 27.49
CA GLN A 476 -1.51 1.03 27.96
C GLN A 476 -2.50 0.65 26.84
N PRO A 477 -2.75 -0.66 26.63
CA PRO A 477 -3.68 -1.15 25.61
C PRO A 477 -5.10 -0.66 25.89
N VAL A 478 -5.93 -0.68 24.85
CA VAL A 478 -7.36 -0.37 24.97
C VAL A 478 -8.16 -1.66 24.87
N ASP A 479 -9.29 -1.69 25.57
CA ASP A 479 -10.23 -2.82 25.47
C ASP A 479 -10.72 -2.99 24.03
N ARG A 480 -10.91 -4.25 23.64
CA ARG A 480 -11.40 -4.65 22.33
C ARG A 480 -12.67 -5.46 22.46
N ASP A 481 -13.53 -5.40 21.45
CA ASP A 481 -14.68 -6.30 21.37
C ASP A 481 -14.25 -7.75 21.09
N ALA A 482 -15.22 -8.67 21.17
CA ALA A 482 -14.97 -10.11 21.02
C ALA A 482 -14.41 -10.50 19.65
N TRP A 483 -14.66 -9.72 18.59
CA TRP A 483 -14.19 -10.05 17.24
C TRP A 483 -12.78 -9.55 17.01
N SER A 484 -12.53 -8.25 17.24
CA SER A 484 -11.23 -7.60 17.08
C SER A 484 -10.17 -8.00 18.12
N SER A 485 -10.57 -8.73 19.18
CA SER A 485 -9.67 -9.36 20.15
C SER A 485 -9.21 -10.77 19.73
N LYS A 486 -9.84 -11.40 18.73
CA LYS A 486 -9.34 -12.68 18.20
C LYS A 486 -7.98 -12.47 17.52
N PHE A 487 -7.04 -13.36 17.81
CA PHE A 487 -5.66 -13.31 17.29
C PHE A 487 -4.94 -11.97 17.59
N TYR A 488 -5.31 -11.33 18.70
CA TYR A 488 -4.69 -10.12 19.24
C TYR A 488 -4.21 -10.36 20.67
N SER A 489 -3.15 -9.66 21.07
CA SER A 489 -2.68 -9.63 22.45
C SER A 489 -2.26 -8.21 22.84
N PRO A 490 -2.55 -7.75 24.08
CA PRO A 490 -2.06 -6.48 24.60
C PRO A 490 -0.52 -6.38 24.60
N ILE A 491 0.18 -7.51 24.53
CA ILE A 491 1.64 -7.60 24.39
C ILE A 491 2.15 -6.80 23.19
N ALA A 492 1.37 -6.71 22.10
CA ALA A 492 1.74 -5.95 20.92
C ALA A 492 1.98 -4.46 21.24
N ALA A 493 1.31 -3.89 22.25
CA ALA A 493 1.56 -2.53 22.72
C ALA A 493 2.92 -2.40 23.41
N ALA A 494 3.34 -3.41 24.18
CA ALA A 494 4.64 -3.43 24.82
C ALA A 494 5.79 -3.59 23.81
N GLU A 495 5.60 -4.46 22.81
CA GLU A 495 6.53 -4.61 21.69
C GLU A 495 6.65 -3.31 20.89
N ALA A 496 5.53 -2.66 20.57
CA ALA A 496 5.51 -1.36 19.91
C ALA A 496 6.24 -0.27 20.73
N TRP A 497 5.97 -0.21 22.03
CA TRP A 497 6.64 0.71 22.95
C TRP A 497 8.16 0.49 22.98
N LYS A 498 8.61 -0.76 23.07
CA LYS A 498 10.03 -1.13 23.05
C LYS A 498 10.71 -0.79 21.74
N THR A 499 10.04 -1.01 20.60
CA THR A 499 10.56 -0.58 19.30
C THR A 499 10.78 0.93 19.25
N ARG A 500 9.83 1.72 19.79
CA ARG A 500 9.89 3.20 19.79
C ARG A 500 10.88 3.78 20.79
N ASN A 501 11.11 3.11 21.93
CA ASN A 501 11.84 3.69 23.07
C ASN A 501 13.12 2.95 23.45
N ALA A 502 13.40 1.80 22.83
CA ALA A 502 14.57 0.97 23.10
C ALA A 502 15.09 0.37 21.78
N VAL A 503 14.95 -0.95 21.61
CA VAL A 503 15.31 -1.69 20.40
C VAL A 503 14.51 -2.99 20.37
N ALA A 504 14.12 -3.43 19.18
CA ALA A 504 13.44 -4.69 18.96
C ALA A 504 14.03 -5.46 17.77
N MET A 505 13.92 -6.78 17.83
CA MET A 505 14.25 -7.71 16.76
C MET A 505 12.97 -8.27 16.14
N TYR A 506 12.81 -8.07 14.84
CA TYR A 506 11.72 -8.62 14.03
C TYR A 506 12.25 -9.69 13.08
N ASP A 507 11.55 -10.81 12.98
CA ASP A 507 11.83 -11.80 11.94
C ASP A 507 11.27 -11.32 10.59
N MET A 508 12.17 -11.03 9.67
CA MET A 508 11.87 -10.55 8.32
C MET A 508 12.15 -11.63 7.27
N THR A 509 12.45 -12.86 7.69
CA THR A 509 12.80 -13.99 6.81
C THR A 509 11.72 -14.24 5.76
N THR A 510 10.44 -14.05 6.10
CA THR A 510 9.32 -14.41 5.23
C THR A 510 9.03 -13.41 4.11
N PHE A 511 9.66 -12.23 4.11
CA PHE A 511 9.53 -11.32 2.97
C PHE A 511 10.28 -11.88 1.76
N HIS A 512 9.64 -11.89 0.59
CA HIS A 512 10.28 -12.42 -0.61
C HIS A 512 11.57 -11.68 -0.92
N ARG A 513 12.60 -12.46 -1.23
CA ARG A 513 13.90 -12.00 -1.68
C ARG A 513 14.28 -12.74 -2.93
N PHE A 514 14.39 -11.99 -4.03
CA PHE A 514 14.82 -12.54 -5.31
C PHE A 514 16.20 -12.02 -5.67
N GLU A 515 17.06 -12.91 -6.14
CA GLU A 515 18.33 -12.56 -6.75
C GLU A 515 18.13 -12.31 -8.25
N VAL A 516 18.67 -11.21 -8.75
CA VAL A 516 18.76 -10.93 -10.20
C VAL A 516 20.23 -10.76 -10.56
N ALA A 517 20.76 -11.71 -11.34
CA ALA A 517 22.18 -11.81 -11.64
C ALA A 517 22.46 -11.87 -13.15
N GLY A 518 23.59 -11.30 -13.58
CA GLY A 518 24.08 -11.35 -14.96
C GLY A 518 24.26 -9.97 -15.61
N PRO A 519 24.98 -9.89 -16.75
CA PRO A 519 25.29 -8.63 -17.42
C PRO A 519 24.04 -7.88 -17.92
N GLY A 520 22.92 -8.58 -18.06
CA GLY A 520 21.62 -8.00 -18.41
C GLY A 520 20.76 -7.54 -17.22
N ALA A 521 21.21 -7.71 -15.97
CA ALA A 521 20.41 -7.44 -14.78
C ALA A 521 19.99 -5.96 -14.68
N VAL A 522 20.93 -5.04 -14.95
CA VAL A 522 20.64 -3.60 -15.00
C VAL A 522 19.59 -3.31 -16.07
N HIS A 523 19.75 -3.85 -17.28
CA HIS A 523 18.82 -3.61 -18.38
C HIS A 523 17.41 -4.11 -18.05
N LEU A 524 17.30 -5.32 -17.50
CA LEU A 524 16.04 -5.91 -17.08
C LEU A 524 15.34 -5.02 -16.05
N LEU A 525 16.01 -4.72 -14.93
CA LEU A 525 15.43 -3.94 -13.85
C LEU A 525 15.18 -2.47 -14.23
N GLN A 526 16.00 -1.89 -15.12
CA GLN A 526 15.74 -0.55 -15.66
C GLN A 526 14.46 -0.51 -16.47
N ARG A 527 14.17 -1.53 -17.27
CA ARG A 527 12.96 -1.59 -18.09
C ARG A 527 11.70 -1.88 -17.27
N LEU A 528 11.79 -2.74 -16.26
CA LEU A 528 10.62 -3.21 -15.51
C LEU A 528 10.21 -2.28 -14.36
N THR A 529 11.10 -1.41 -13.89
CA THR A 529 10.86 -0.59 -12.70
C THR A 529 10.78 0.91 -13.02
N THR A 530 10.05 1.66 -12.19
CA THR A 530 9.78 3.10 -12.38
C THR A 530 10.91 4.05 -11.94
N SER A 531 11.94 3.54 -11.27
CA SER A 531 13.06 4.34 -10.73
C SER A 531 14.41 3.91 -11.29
N ASP A 532 15.40 4.80 -11.31
CA ASP A 532 16.73 4.47 -11.80
C ASP A 532 17.52 3.56 -10.83
N VAL A 533 17.90 2.38 -11.34
CA VAL A 533 18.69 1.36 -10.63
C VAL A 533 20.16 1.33 -11.07
N THR A 534 20.62 2.28 -11.88
CA THR A 534 22.01 2.34 -12.39
C THR A 534 23.02 2.91 -11.40
N LYS A 535 22.58 3.36 -10.23
CA LYS A 535 23.45 3.82 -9.12
C LYS A 535 24.51 2.77 -8.80
N ALA A 536 25.68 3.20 -8.33
CA ALA A 536 26.77 2.29 -7.96
C ALA A 536 26.32 1.23 -6.91
N PRO A 537 26.98 0.05 -6.86
CA PRO A 537 26.73 -0.93 -5.82
C PRO A 537 26.76 -0.33 -4.42
N GLY A 538 25.88 -0.80 -3.55
CA GLY A 538 25.66 -0.24 -2.21
C GLY A 538 24.39 0.61 -2.08
N ALA A 539 23.62 0.80 -3.16
CA ALA A 539 22.36 1.54 -3.13
C ALA A 539 21.13 0.64 -3.02
N ILE A 540 20.11 1.12 -2.31
CA ILE A 540 18.75 0.57 -2.29
C ILE A 540 17.82 1.60 -2.95
N THR A 541 16.98 1.16 -3.87
CA THR A 541 15.97 1.98 -4.54
C THR A 541 14.58 1.39 -4.26
N HIS A 542 13.69 2.18 -3.67
CA HIS A 542 12.27 1.84 -3.60
C HIS A 542 11.60 2.26 -4.92
N THR A 543 10.87 1.34 -5.55
CA THR A 543 10.36 1.51 -6.91
C THR A 543 9.09 0.68 -7.12
N LEU A 544 8.38 0.90 -8.22
CA LEU A 544 7.15 0.18 -8.56
C LEU A 544 7.38 -0.75 -9.76
N LEU A 545 6.64 -1.84 -9.78
CA LEU A 545 6.31 -2.61 -10.97
C LEU A 545 4.91 -2.18 -11.43
N LEU A 546 4.80 -1.75 -12.69
CA LEU A 546 3.53 -1.32 -13.27
C LEU A 546 3.10 -2.25 -14.38
N ASN A 547 1.79 -2.26 -14.67
CA ASN A 547 1.30 -2.72 -15.96
C ASN A 547 1.45 -1.63 -17.03
N VAL A 548 1.24 -1.99 -18.30
CA VAL A 548 1.41 -1.05 -19.44
C VAL A 548 0.44 0.14 -19.42
N HIS A 549 -0.60 0.09 -18.58
CA HIS A 549 -1.59 1.16 -18.40
C HIS A 549 -1.32 2.02 -17.16
N GLY A 550 -0.18 1.82 -16.48
CA GLY A 550 0.22 2.61 -15.31
C GLY A 550 -0.44 2.19 -13.99
N GLY A 551 -1.16 1.06 -13.97
CA GLY A 551 -1.66 0.47 -12.72
C GLY A 551 -0.53 -0.22 -11.94
N VAL A 552 -0.58 -0.15 -10.61
CA VAL A 552 0.48 -0.67 -9.72
C VAL A 552 0.34 -2.17 -9.55
N SER A 553 1.25 -2.95 -10.15
CA SER A 553 1.28 -4.41 -9.98
C SER A 553 1.94 -4.79 -8.65
N SER A 554 3.01 -4.10 -8.26
CA SER A 554 3.73 -4.34 -7.01
C SER A 554 4.63 -3.14 -6.65
N ASP A 555 5.01 -3.01 -5.38
CA ASP A 555 6.10 -2.15 -4.92
C ASP A 555 7.29 -3.01 -4.47
N VAL A 556 8.50 -2.61 -4.84
CA VAL A 556 9.70 -3.42 -4.60
C VAL A 556 10.88 -2.57 -4.14
N PHE A 557 11.81 -3.22 -3.44
CA PHE A 557 13.10 -2.64 -3.07
C PHE A 557 14.22 -3.29 -3.87
N ILE A 558 14.89 -2.52 -4.73
CA ILE A 558 16.03 -2.97 -5.52
C ILE A 558 17.32 -2.62 -4.79
N SER A 559 18.03 -3.62 -4.29
CA SER A 559 19.34 -3.46 -3.66
C SER A 559 20.42 -3.87 -4.65
N ARG A 560 21.26 -2.93 -5.10
CA ARG A 560 22.40 -3.25 -5.97
C ARG A 560 23.56 -3.72 -5.11
N ILE A 561 23.83 -5.02 -5.16
CA ILE A 561 24.81 -5.69 -4.30
C ILE A 561 26.21 -5.59 -4.92
N GLU A 562 26.33 -5.92 -6.20
CA GLU A 562 27.54 -5.80 -7.01
C GLU A 562 27.15 -5.23 -8.39
N ASN A 563 28.11 -5.16 -9.33
CA ASN A 563 27.85 -4.57 -10.65
C ASN A 563 26.71 -5.28 -11.39
N ASP A 564 26.72 -6.61 -11.37
CA ASP A 564 25.79 -7.49 -12.07
C ASP A 564 24.98 -8.39 -11.12
N LEU A 565 24.86 -7.98 -9.84
CA LEU A 565 24.13 -8.71 -8.81
C LEU A 565 23.20 -7.76 -8.05
N PHE A 566 21.92 -8.07 -8.09
CA PHE A 566 20.86 -7.33 -7.42
C PHE A 566 20.05 -8.27 -6.52
N GLN A 567 19.54 -7.71 -5.43
CA GLN A 567 18.52 -8.35 -4.62
C GLN A 567 17.24 -7.50 -4.68
N VAL A 568 16.12 -8.15 -4.99
CA VAL A 568 14.78 -7.56 -5.04
C VAL A 568 14.01 -8.02 -3.80
N GLY A 569 13.67 -7.10 -2.92
CA GLY A 569 12.65 -7.33 -1.90
C GLY A 569 11.27 -7.14 -2.53
N ALA A 570 10.47 -8.20 -2.56
CA ALA A 570 9.20 -8.29 -3.29
C ALA A 570 8.04 -8.73 -2.39
N ASN A 571 6.83 -8.84 -2.96
CA ASN A 571 5.61 -9.11 -2.21
C ASN A 571 5.04 -10.52 -2.41
N THR A 572 5.14 -11.09 -3.62
CA THR A 572 4.45 -12.35 -3.96
C THR A 572 5.26 -13.26 -4.90
N ALA A 573 4.90 -14.54 -4.96
CA ALA A 573 5.39 -15.46 -6.00
C ALA A 573 5.01 -15.02 -7.43
N THR A 574 3.97 -14.20 -7.60
CA THR A 574 3.62 -13.58 -8.90
C THR A 574 4.69 -12.60 -9.36
N ASP A 575 5.30 -11.84 -8.45
CA ASP A 575 6.44 -10.97 -8.77
C ASP A 575 7.63 -11.78 -9.32
N LEU A 576 7.92 -12.95 -8.72
CA LEU A 576 8.96 -13.87 -9.19
C LEU A 576 8.65 -14.36 -10.61
N ALA A 577 7.44 -14.85 -10.84
CA ALA A 577 7.02 -15.36 -12.14
C ALA A 577 7.13 -14.28 -13.24
N TYR A 578 6.74 -13.04 -12.92
CA TYR A 578 6.87 -11.91 -13.83
C TYR A 578 8.33 -11.61 -14.18
N LEU A 579 9.18 -11.41 -13.16
CA LEU A 579 10.60 -11.09 -13.36
C LEU A 579 11.34 -12.21 -14.11
N ALA A 580 11.09 -13.47 -13.75
CA ALA A 580 11.70 -14.63 -14.39
C ALA A 580 11.28 -14.77 -15.87
N ARG A 581 10.01 -14.54 -16.19
CA ARG A 581 9.51 -14.55 -17.58
C ARG A 581 10.15 -13.45 -18.41
N GLU A 582 10.22 -12.23 -17.88
CA GLU A 582 10.82 -11.10 -18.58
C GLU A 582 12.34 -11.28 -18.77
N ALA A 583 13.02 -11.93 -17.82
CA ALA A 583 14.42 -12.31 -17.96
C ALA A 583 14.64 -13.33 -19.10
N ARG A 584 13.79 -14.37 -19.19
CA ARG A 584 13.84 -15.35 -20.29
C ARG A 584 13.60 -14.71 -21.66
N ARG A 585 12.61 -13.81 -21.75
CA ARG A 585 12.34 -13.04 -22.98
C ARG A 585 13.55 -12.19 -23.39
N GLN A 586 14.18 -11.51 -22.43
CA GLN A 586 15.40 -10.75 -22.69
C GLN A 586 16.53 -11.64 -23.21
N ILE A 587 16.76 -12.82 -22.61
CA ILE A 587 17.76 -13.78 -23.08
C ILE A 587 17.49 -14.19 -24.54
N LYS A 588 16.23 -14.48 -24.89
CA LYS A 588 15.84 -14.88 -26.25
C LYS A 588 16.09 -13.78 -27.28
N HIS A 589 15.82 -12.53 -26.93
CA HIS A 589 16.00 -11.39 -27.84
C HIS A 589 17.45 -10.86 -27.88
N THR A 590 18.18 -10.94 -26.78
CA THR A 590 19.54 -10.41 -26.66
C THR A 590 20.39 -11.32 -25.75
N PRO A 591 20.91 -12.44 -26.28
CA PRO A 591 21.63 -13.45 -25.49
C PRO A 591 22.83 -12.90 -24.70
N GLY A 592 23.52 -11.88 -25.24
CA GLY A 592 24.64 -11.22 -24.56
C GLY A 592 24.24 -10.38 -23.32
N GLN A 593 22.95 -10.07 -23.16
CA GLN A 593 22.38 -9.40 -22.00
C GLN A 593 21.53 -10.38 -21.19
N TRP A 594 22.04 -11.58 -20.93
CA TRP A 594 21.31 -12.53 -20.11
C TRP A 594 21.16 -12.04 -18.66
N ALA A 595 20.03 -12.39 -18.05
CA ALA A 595 19.76 -12.19 -16.64
C ALA A 595 19.07 -13.43 -16.09
N GLN A 596 19.44 -13.86 -14.89
CA GLN A 596 18.77 -14.94 -14.16
C GLN A 596 18.05 -14.35 -12.95
N VAL A 597 16.85 -14.88 -12.67
CA VAL A 597 16.05 -14.51 -11.50
C VAL A 597 15.84 -15.76 -10.67
N ARG A 598 16.14 -15.69 -9.36
CA ARG A 598 16.02 -16.82 -8.43
C ARG A 598 15.36 -16.38 -7.14
N ASP A 599 14.48 -17.21 -6.59
CA ASP A 599 14.02 -17.02 -5.22
C ASP A 599 15.08 -17.50 -4.24
N ILE A 600 15.57 -16.59 -3.39
CA ILE A 600 16.54 -16.87 -2.33
C ILE A 600 15.92 -16.74 -0.93
N THR A 601 14.59 -16.63 -0.83
CA THR A 601 13.88 -16.43 0.43
C THR A 601 14.16 -17.56 1.43
N GLY A 602 14.06 -18.82 1.00
CA GLY A 602 14.38 -19.98 1.84
C GLY A 602 15.88 -20.23 2.03
N ALA A 603 16.72 -19.67 1.14
CA ALA A 603 18.18 -19.78 1.19
C ALA A 603 18.84 -18.65 2.02
N THR A 604 18.03 -17.77 2.61
CA THR A 604 18.48 -16.63 3.43
C THR A 604 17.56 -16.43 4.63
N CYS A 605 18.03 -15.73 5.66
CA CYS A 605 17.21 -15.25 6.75
C CYS A 605 17.47 -13.76 6.98
N CYS A 606 16.53 -13.08 7.63
CA CYS A 606 16.61 -11.64 7.83
C CYS A 606 16.07 -11.23 9.20
N LEU A 607 16.82 -10.39 9.93
CA LEU A 607 16.38 -9.76 11.16
C LEU A 607 16.27 -8.24 10.97
N GLY A 608 15.10 -7.68 11.25
CA GLY A 608 14.92 -6.25 11.42
C GLY A 608 15.32 -5.86 12.84
N LEU A 609 16.48 -5.22 13.00
CA LEU A 609 16.92 -4.65 14.27
C LEU A 609 16.61 -3.16 14.27
N TRP A 610 15.55 -2.75 14.96
CA TRP A 610 15.02 -1.39 14.88
C TRP A 610 14.75 -0.79 16.26
N GLY A 611 15.00 0.52 16.37
CA GLY A 611 14.76 1.34 17.54
C GLY A 611 15.91 2.31 17.80
N PRO A 612 15.71 3.32 18.66
CA PRO A 612 16.71 4.34 18.95
C PRO A 612 18.04 3.77 19.48
N ARG A 613 18.02 2.58 20.11
CA ARG A 613 19.20 1.90 20.66
C ARG A 613 19.82 0.86 19.71
N ALA A 614 19.31 0.69 18.49
CA ALA A 614 19.81 -0.33 17.54
C ALA A 614 21.32 -0.22 17.28
N ARG A 615 21.86 1.00 17.20
CA ARG A 615 23.30 1.22 17.00
C ARG A 615 24.14 0.79 18.20
N ASP A 616 23.63 0.96 19.41
CA ASP A 616 24.36 0.53 20.61
C ASP A 616 24.56 -0.99 20.62
N VAL A 617 23.55 -1.74 20.15
CA VAL A 617 23.65 -3.21 20.00
C VAL A 617 24.73 -3.62 19.01
N ILE A 618 24.83 -2.94 17.86
CA ILE A 618 25.80 -3.29 16.82
C ILE A 618 27.23 -2.89 17.21
N ARG A 619 27.41 -1.74 17.89
CA ARG A 619 28.72 -1.23 18.30
C ARG A 619 29.50 -2.24 19.15
N ASP A 620 28.80 -3.02 19.97
CA ASP A 620 29.43 -3.98 20.89
C ASP A 620 29.88 -5.27 20.18
N ILE A 621 29.45 -5.51 18.93
CA ILE A 621 29.70 -6.76 18.19
C ILE A 621 30.39 -6.57 16.83
N SER A 622 30.68 -5.32 16.44
CA SER A 622 31.41 -5.03 15.20
C SER A 622 32.18 -3.70 15.30
N PRO A 623 33.46 -3.67 14.84
CA PRO A 623 34.25 -2.45 14.76
C PRO A 623 33.92 -1.59 13.52
N GLU A 624 33.06 -2.07 12.62
CA GLU A 624 32.69 -1.40 11.38
C GLU A 624 31.89 -0.11 11.61
N ASP A 625 32.08 0.87 10.72
CA ASP A 625 31.32 2.11 10.77
C ASP A 625 29.89 1.90 10.22
N PHE A 626 28.91 1.91 11.12
CA PHE A 626 27.48 1.94 10.81
C PHE A 626 26.83 3.31 11.14
N SER A 627 27.62 4.37 11.18
CA SER A 627 27.12 5.74 11.21
C SER A 627 26.43 6.12 9.89
N ASN A 628 25.89 7.35 9.82
CA ASN A 628 25.34 7.89 8.57
C ASN A 628 26.35 7.94 7.43
N LYS A 629 27.66 8.03 7.74
CA LYS A 629 28.72 8.03 6.74
C LYS A 629 29.04 6.61 6.29
N GLY A 630 29.19 5.68 7.24
CA GLY A 630 29.61 4.31 6.95
C GLY A 630 28.52 3.43 6.31
N LEU A 631 27.24 3.68 6.63
CA LEU A 631 26.09 3.08 5.94
C LEU A 631 24.92 4.09 5.89
N PRO A 632 24.77 4.86 4.79
CA PRO A 632 23.71 5.86 4.66
C PRO A 632 22.32 5.21 4.60
N TYR A 633 21.27 6.00 4.84
CA TYR A 633 19.90 5.53 4.68
C TYR A 633 19.66 5.06 3.24
N MET A 634 18.91 3.96 3.06
CA MET A 634 18.78 3.28 1.77
C MET A 634 20.13 2.81 1.19
N GLY A 635 21.09 2.52 2.05
CA GLY A 635 22.36 1.88 1.71
C GLY A 635 22.37 0.39 2.04
N VAL A 636 23.15 -0.38 1.27
CA VAL A 636 23.43 -1.80 1.50
C VAL A 636 24.95 -2.04 1.57
N LYS A 637 25.38 -2.91 2.48
CA LYS A 637 26.81 -3.26 2.65
C LYS A 637 26.97 -4.73 3.03
N LYS A 638 27.79 -5.46 2.28
CA LYS A 638 28.31 -6.77 2.69
C LYS A 638 29.42 -6.56 3.72
N THR A 639 29.37 -7.26 4.85
CA THR A 639 30.34 -7.15 5.95
C THR A 639 30.25 -8.36 6.88
N SER A 640 30.81 -8.30 8.08
CA SER A 640 30.65 -9.32 9.10
C SER A 640 30.33 -8.74 10.49
N LEU A 641 29.56 -9.50 11.28
CA LEU A 641 29.29 -9.22 12.68
C LEU A 641 29.84 -10.37 13.52
N ALA A 642 30.87 -10.10 14.34
CA ALA A 642 31.58 -11.10 15.13
C ALA A 642 31.91 -12.42 14.36
N GLY A 643 32.38 -12.28 13.12
CA GLY A 643 32.75 -13.39 12.24
C GLY A 643 31.61 -13.97 11.38
N ILE A 644 30.36 -13.53 11.57
CA ILE A 644 29.22 -13.96 10.75
C ILE A 644 29.13 -13.09 9.50
N PRO A 645 29.20 -13.65 8.27
CA PRO A 645 28.96 -12.88 7.05
C PRO A 645 27.51 -12.38 7.00
N VAL A 646 27.34 -11.07 6.79
CA VAL A 646 26.02 -10.45 6.70
C VAL A 646 25.94 -9.45 5.55
N THR A 647 24.72 -9.28 5.04
CA THR A 647 24.34 -8.12 4.23
C THR A 647 23.51 -7.19 5.10
N MET A 648 24.01 -5.98 5.35
CA MET A 648 23.36 -4.94 6.14
C MET A 648 22.60 -4.00 5.22
N LEU A 649 21.28 -3.87 5.38
CA LEU A 649 20.43 -2.98 4.61
C LEU A 649 19.83 -1.93 5.55
N ARG A 650 20.13 -0.64 5.31
CA ARG A 650 19.62 0.43 6.17
C ARG A 650 18.26 0.93 5.69
N LYS A 651 17.21 0.19 6.05
CA LYS A 651 15.80 0.58 5.90
C LYS A 651 14.97 0.05 7.07
N SER A 652 13.78 0.62 7.27
CA SER A 652 12.87 0.22 8.36
C SER A 652 11.41 0.40 7.96
N PHE A 653 10.63 -0.67 8.07
CA PHE A 653 9.18 -0.62 7.88
C PHE A 653 8.43 -0.04 9.10
N VAL A 654 9.05 -0.07 10.27
CA VAL A 654 8.45 0.44 11.51
C VAL A 654 8.80 1.91 11.78
N GLY A 655 9.62 2.51 10.92
CA GLY A 655 9.94 3.94 10.95
C GLY A 655 11.00 4.38 11.94
N GLU A 656 11.76 3.44 12.49
CA GLU A 656 12.84 3.69 13.45
C GLU A 656 14.23 3.57 12.81
N HIS A 657 15.24 4.05 13.52
CA HIS A 657 16.63 3.78 13.17
C HIS A 657 16.94 2.27 13.25
N GLY A 658 17.84 1.79 12.39
CA GLY A 658 18.33 0.42 12.42
C GLY A 658 18.51 -0.18 11.03
N TRP A 659 18.53 -1.51 10.96
CA TRP A 659 18.87 -2.26 9.75
C TRP A 659 18.05 -3.53 9.62
N GLU A 660 17.84 -3.95 8.38
CA GLU A 660 17.64 -5.36 8.06
C GLU A 660 19.02 -6.02 7.94
N ILE A 661 19.20 -7.13 8.65
CA ILE A 661 20.45 -7.88 8.75
C ILE A 661 20.22 -9.25 8.17
N GLN A 662 20.82 -9.52 7.01
CA GLN A 662 20.61 -10.75 6.26
C GLN A 662 21.83 -11.65 6.31
N THR A 663 21.61 -12.96 6.36
CA THR A 663 22.66 -14.00 6.28
C THR A 663 22.09 -15.32 5.76
N THR A 664 22.93 -16.32 5.55
CA THR A 664 22.50 -17.68 5.20
C THR A 664 21.89 -18.38 6.43
N PRO A 665 20.91 -19.30 6.25
CA PRO A 665 20.22 -19.96 7.35
C PRO A 665 21.15 -20.64 8.37
N GLU A 666 22.27 -21.19 7.91
CA GLU A 666 23.29 -21.84 8.75
C GLU A 666 23.88 -20.92 9.84
N TYR A 667 23.96 -19.61 9.59
CA TYR A 667 24.42 -18.62 10.58
C TYR A 667 23.27 -17.93 11.32
N GLY A 668 22.03 -18.12 10.88
CA GLY A 668 20.87 -17.38 11.38
C GLY A 668 20.69 -17.49 12.90
N GLN A 669 20.72 -18.70 13.45
CA GLN A 669 20.61 -18.90 14.90
C GLN A 669 21.74 -18.20 15.67
N ARG A 670 22.97 -18.28 15.16
CA ARG A 670 24.13 -17.63 15.78
C ARG A 670 24.03 -16.10 15.72
N LEU A 671 23.51 -15.55 14.62
CA LEU A 671 23.24 -14.12 14.47
C LEU A 671 22.17 -13.66 15.47
N TRP A 672 21.09 -14.41 15.62
CA TRP A 672 20.07 -14.14 16.63
C TRP A 672 20.68 -14.09 18.03
N ASP A 673 21.40 -15.13 18.44
CA ASP A 673 21.97 -15.23 19.79
C ASP A 673 22.98 -14.11 20.08
N LEU A 674 23.75 -13.70 19.06
CA LEU A 674 24.70 -12.59 19.15
C LEU A 674 23.98 -11.26 19.40
N LEU A 675 22.98 -10.94 18.58
CA LEU A 675 22.19 -9.71 18.70
C LEU A 675 21.38 -9.71 20.00
N TRP A 676 20.79 -10.85 20.36
CA TRP A 676 20.02 -11.02 21.58
C TRP A 676 20.88 -10.71 22.81
N LYS A 677 22.06 -11.33 22.92
CA LYS A 677 23.00 -11.11 24.03
C LYS A 677 23.47 -9.67 24.11
N SER A 678 23.89 -9.09 22.98
CA SER A 678 24.36 -7.69 22.92
C SER A 678 23.26 -6.69 23.24
N GLY A 679 22.01 -7.01 22.88
CA GLY A 679 20.86 -6.14 23.06
C GLY A 679 20.25 -6.16 24.46
N GLN A 680 20.48 -7.17 25.29
CA GLN A 680 19.87 -7.26 26.63
C GLN A 680 20.10 -5.99 27.48
N PRO A 681 21.33 -5.44 27.60
CA PRO A 681 21.57 -4.21 28.35
C PRO A 681 20.84 -2.98 27.78
N GLN A 682 20.47 -3.01 26.49
CA GLN A 682 19.73 -1.97 25.80
C GLN A 682 18.20 -2.15 25.92
N GLY A 683 17.74 -3.18 26.64
CA GLY A 683 16.33 -3.50 26.81
C GLY A 683 15.70 -4.11 25.56
N LEU A 684 16.48 -4.84 24.76
CA LEU A 684 16.04 -5.51 23.54
C LEU A 684 14.92 -6.51 23.80
N VAL A 685 13.92 -6.52 22.92
CA VAL A 685 12.87 -7.54 22.86
C VAL A 685 12.77 -8.16 21.47
N ALA A 686 12.23 -9.38 21.38
CA ALA A 686 11.67 -9.88 20.13
C ALA A 686 10.28 -9.26 19.95
N ALA A 687 9.95 -8.84 18.73
CA ALA A 687 8.67 -8.21 18.42
C ALA A 687 8.01 -8.84 17.19
N GLY A 688 6.69 -9.01 17.26
CA GLY A 688 5.90 -9.75 16.30
C GLY A 688 5.13 -8.88 15.31
N ARG A 689 4.38 -9.53 14.43
CA ARG A 689 3.68 -8.89 13.31
C ARG A 689 2.55 -7.94 13.76
N ALA A 690 1.93 -8.16 14.91
CA ALA A 690 0.89 -7.27 15.42
C ALA A 690 1.44 -5.87 15.74
N ALA A 691 2.59 -5.79 16.41
CA ALA A 691 3.30 -4.54 16.62
C ALA A 691 3.82 -3.97 15.29
N PHE A 692 4.43 -4.80 14.44
CA PHE A 692 4.93 -4.38 13.12
C PHE A 692 3.86 -3.68 12.28
N ASN A 693 2.64 -4.25 12.20
CA ASN A 693 1.54 -3.68 11.43
C ASN A 693 1.03 -2.36 12.03
N GLY A 694 0.95 -2.24 13.36
CA GLY A 694 0.61 -0.98 14.01
C GLY A 694 1.65 0.12 13.76
N LEU A 695 2.94 -0.22 13.77
CA LEU A 695 4.02 0.75 13.53
C LEU A 695 4.17 1.12 12.05
N ARG A 696 3.93 0.17 11.11
CA ARG A 696 3.99 0.44 9.66
C ARG A 696 2.89 1.40 9.23
N ILE A 697 1.66 1.22 9.76
CA ILE A 697 0.52 2.04 9.35
C ILE A 697 0.68 3.47 9.84
N GLU A 698 1.28 3.66 11.02
CA GLU A 698 1.64 5.00 11.52
C GLU A 698 2.65 5.74 10.62
N LYS A 699 3.47 4.98 9.87
CA LYS A 699 4.41 5.50 8.88
C LYS A 699 3.82 5.66 7.50
N GLY A 700 2.54 5.33 7.32
CA GLY A 700 1.86 5.36 6.04
C GLY A 700 2.50 4.50 4.96
N ILE A 701 3.12 3.38 5.34
CA ILE A 701 3.66 2.44 4.37
C ILE A 701 2.51 1.58 3.83
N ARG A 702 2.25 1.71 2.53
CA ARG A 702 1.23 0.93 1.80
C ARG A 702 1.64 -0.55 1.77
N ALA A 703 0.66 -1.44 1.80
CA ALA A 703 0.81 -2.85 1.49
C ALA A 703 0.24 -3.13 0.09
N SER A 704 1.11 -3.46 -0.87
CA SER A 704 0.65 -3.93 -2.18
C SER A 704 -0.21 -5.19 -2.04
N GLY A 705 -1.24 -5.30 -2.87
CA GLY A 705 -2.27 -6.35 -2.79
C GLY A 705 -3.39 -6.06 -1.78
N SER A 706 -3.30 -4.99 -0.99
CA SER A 706 -4.39 -4.55 -0.09
C SER A 706 -4.68 -3.06 -0.21
N ASP A 707 -3.68 -2.21 0.05
CA ASP A 707 -3.82 -0.75 -0.04
C ASP A 707 -3.83 -0.28 -1.49
N MET A 708 -3.16 -1.00 -2.38
CA MET A 708 -3.09 -0.73 -3.82
C MET A 708 -2.94 -2.02 -4.60
N SER A 709 -3.35 -1.99 -5.86
CA SER A 709 -3.35 -3.13 -6.78
C SER A 709 -3.34 -2.61 -8.22
N SER A 710 -3.44 -3.53 -9.19
CA SER A 710 -3.40 -3.22 -10.62
C SER A 710 -4.50 -2.26 -11.10
N GLU A 711 -5.56 -2.08 -10.31
CA GLU A 711 -6.65 -1.12 -10.53
C GLU A 711 -6.27 0.34 -10.23
N HIS A 712 -5.20 0.56 -9.49
CA HIS A 712 -4.85 1.85 -8.91
C HIS A 712 -3.59 2.39 -9.53
N ASN A 713 -3.59 3.68 -9.88
CA ASN A 713 -2.36 4.33 -10.33
C ASN A 713 -1.58 4.97 -9.15
N PRO A 714 -0.31 5.31 -9.33
CA PRO A 714 0.55 5.82 -8.26
C PRO A 714 0.09 7.12 -7.59
N TRP A 715 -0.61 8.02 -8.31
CA TRP A 715 -1.14 9.25 -7.74
C TRP A 715 -2.35 9.00 -6.85
N GLU A 716 -3.22 8.07 -7.26
CA GLU A 716 -4.35 7.62 -6.45
C GLU A 716 -3.88 7.00 -5.14
N ALA A 717 -2.87 6.12 -5.19
CA ALA A 717 -2.32 5.41 -4.03
C ALA A 717 -1.40 6.25 -3.14
N GLY A 718 -0.95 7.42 -3.61
CA GLY A 718 -0.03 8.30 -2.87
C GLY A 718 1.42 7.79 -2.82
N VAL A 719 1.86 7.07 -3.86
CA VAL A 719 3.19 6.43 -3.93
C VAL A 719 4.07 6.99 -5.05
N THR A 720 3.82 8.24 -5.46
CA THR A 720 4.57 8.92 -6.53
C THR A 720 6.06 9.11 -6.19
N TYR A 721 6.43 9.08 -4.90
CA TYR A 721 7.82 9.11 -4.45
C TYR A 721 8.64 7.88 -4.90
N ALA A 722 7.99 6.81 -5.36
CA ALA A 722 8.62 5.60 -5.91
C ALA A 722 8.78 5.66 -7.45
N ILE A 723 8.60 6.84 -8.06
CA ILE A 723 8.65 7.04 -9.51
C ILE A 723 9.66 8.13 -9.83
N GLN A 724 10.49 7.84 -10.84
CA GLN A 724 11.38 8.81 -11.43
C GLN A 724 10.90 9.13 -12.86
N MET A 725 10.07 10.16 -12.99
CA MET A 725 9.46 10.54 -14.28
C MET A 725 10.50 10.95 -15.32
N ASP A 726 11.62 11.54 -14.89
CA ASP A 726 12.75 11.98 -15.69
C ASP A 726 13.78 10.87 -15.98
N LYS A 727 13.51 9.62 -15.54
CA LYS A 727 14.38 8.46 -15.83
C LYS A 727 14.66 8.37 -17.33
N LYS A 728 15.95 8.36 -17.67
CA LYS A 728 16.43 8.18 -19.05
C LYS A 728 16.18 6.73 -19.48
N GLY A 729 15.56 6.55 -20.64
CA GLY A 729 15.09 5.24 -21.13
C GLY A 729 13.60 5.01 -20.86
N ASP A 730 13.05 4.03 -21.57
CA ASP A 730 11.65 3.63 -21.41
C ASP A 730 11.50 2.59 -20.29
N TYR A 731 10.32 2.56 -19.66
CA TYR A 731 9.96 1.56 -18.66
C TYR A 731 8.47 1.22 -18.75
N VAL A 732 8.10 0.04 -18.27
CA VAL A 732 6.71 -0.45 -18.34
C VAL A 732 5.76 0.56 -17.67
N GLY A 733 4.77 1.03 -18.45
CA GLY A 733 3.76 1.99 -17.98
C GLY A 733 4.14 3.47 -18.11
N LYS A 734 5.38 3.83 -18.48
CA LYS A 734 5.84 5.24 -18.58
C LYS A 734 4.90 6.11 -19.42
N ALA A 735 4.55 5.64 -20.62
CA ALA A 735 3.66 6.34 -21.53
C ALA A 735 2.25 6.60 -20.95
N ALA A 736 1.76 5.70 -20.09
CA ALA A 736 0.47 5.85 -19.43
C ALA A 736 0.53 6.84 -18.25
N LEU A 737 1.68 6.95 -17.58
CA LEU A 737 1.85 7.85 -16.44
C LEU A 737 1.87 9.34 -16.83
N GLU A 738 2.39 9.68 -18.00
CA GLU A 738 2.49 11.09 -18.43
C GLU A 738 1.13 11.82 -18.43
N PRO A 739 0.07 11.33 -19.11
CA PRO A 739 -1.23 11.98 -19.05
C PRO A 739 -1.88 11.91 -17.65
N LEU A 740 -1.60 10.86 -16.88
CA LEU A 740 -2.12 10.72 -15.51
C LEU A 740 -1.53 11.79 -14.57
N SER A 741 -0.25 12.13 -14.73
CA SER A 741 0.44 13.15 -13.93
C SER A 741 -0.18 14.54 -14.01
N ARG A 742 -0.92 14.83 -15.09
CA ARG A 742 -1.57 16.13 -15.35
C ARG A 742 -3.03 16.17 -14.88
N ARG A 743 -3.59 15.06 -14.40
CA ARG A 743 -4.99 14.94 -14.01
C ARG A 743 -5.12 14.89 -12.49
N SER A 744 -6.21 15.47 -11.98
CA SER A 744 -6.59 15.25 -10.59
C SER A 744 -7.18 13.85 -10.42
N SER A 745 -6.73 13.12 -9.40
CA SER A 745 -7.23 11.78 -9.10
C SER A 745 -8.68 11.83 -8.63
N ALA A 746 -9.57 11.08 -9.29
CA ALA A 746 -10.99 11.00 -8.93
C ALA A 746 -11.22 10.23 -7.61
N ARG A 747 -10.30 9.33 -7.26
CA ARG A 747 -10.23 8.64 -5.97
C ARG A 747 -8.83 8.81 -5.37
N ARG A 748 -8.69 8.74 -4.06
CA ARG A 748 -7.40 8.72 -3.37
C ARG A 748 -7.43 7.77 -2.19
N LEU A 749 -6.31 7.12 -1.95
CA LEU A 749 -6.10 6.36 -0.72
C LEU A 749 -5.84 7.35 0.42
N ARG A 750 -6.64 7.28 1.48
CA ARG A 750 -6.61 8.20 2.61
C ARG A 750 -6.37 7.46 3.91
N CYS A 751 -5.54 8.04 4.77
CA CYS A 751 -5.47 7.61 6.16
C CYS A 751 -6.68 8.15 6.92
N VAL A 752 -7.28 7.31 7.75
CA VAL A 752 -8.45 7.61 8.56
C VAL A 752 -8.18 7.16 9.99
N THR A 753 -8.55 7.96 10.98
CA THR A 753 -8.42 7.60 12.40
C THR A 753 -9.77 7.56 13.08
N VAL A 754 -10.01 6.55 13.90
CA VAL A 754 -11.28 6.38 14.61
C VAL A 754 -11.33 7.35 15.80
N ASP A 755 -12.42 8.13 15.87
CA ASP A 755 -12.52 9.29 16.75
C ASP A 755 -12.61 8.91 18.24
N ASP A 756 -13.26 7.79 18.55
CA ASP A 756 -13.44 7.32 19.94
C ASP A 756 -12.19 6.68 20.54
N GLY A 757 -11.14 6.48 19.73
CA GLY A 757 -9.85 5.93 20.15
C GLY A 757 -9.84 4.45 20.49
N ARG A 758 -10.94 3.70 20.31
CA ARG A 758 -11.05 2.30 20.75
C ARG A 758 -11.74 1.35 19.77
N SER A 759 -12.69 1.82 18.96
CA SER A 759 -13.50 0.96 18.10
C SER A 759 -12.65 0.44 16.94
N MET A 760 -12.11 -0.76 17.10
CA MET A 760 -11.28 -1.41 16.09
C MET A 760 -12.10 -1.84 14.88
N ILE A 761 -11.46 -1.74 13.72
CA ILE A 761 -11.92 -2.21 12.40
C ILE A 761 -10.79 -3.04 11.79
N LEU A 762 -11.09 -3.91 10.82
CA LEU A 762 -10.18 -4.97 10.39
C LEU A 762 -9.87 -4.98 8.89
N GLY A 763 -10.63 -4.27 8.07
CA GLY A 763 -10.50 -4.24 6.61
C GLY A 763 -11.79 -4.66 5.91
N LYS A 764 -12.03 -4.06 4.73
CA LYS A 764 -13.20 -4.25 3.84
C LYS A 764 -14.48 -3.55 4.27
N GLU A 765 -14.54 -2.99 5.48
CA GLU A 765 -15.70 -2.24 5.94
C GLU A 765 -15.99 -1.04 5.02
N PRO A 766 -17.27 -0.72 4.74
CA PRO A 766 -17.63 0.41 3.91
C PRO A 766 -17.42 1.72 4.68
N VAL A 767 -16.96 2.73 3.96
CA VAL A 767 -16.75 4.08 4.47
C VAL A 767 -17.78 5.02 3.86
N PHE A 768 -18.44 5.78 4.72
CA PHE A 768 -19.48 6.74 4.39
C PHE A 768 -18.96 8.17 4.49
N TYR A 769 -19.37 9.00 3.54
CA TYR A 769 -19.16 10.44 3.52
C TYR A 769 -20.50 11.11 3.16
N ASP A 770 -20.93 12.09 3.95
CA ASP A 770 -22.25 12.73 3.82
C ASP A 770 -23.43 11.72 3.72
N GLY A 771 -23.38 10.69 4.56
CA GLY A 771 -24.43 9.66 4.65
C GLY A 771 -24.46 8.65 3.50
N LYS A 772 -23.56 8.76 2.52
CA LYS A 772 -23.46 7.85 1.37
C LYS A 772 -22.19 7.02 1.41
N VAL A 773 -22.26 5.78 0.92
CA VAL A 773 -21.05 4.95 0.73
C VAL A 773 -20.13 5.66 -0.25
N ALA A 774 -18.91 5.94 0.19
CA ALA A 774 -17.89 6.69 -0.54
C ALA A 774 -16.65 5.82 -0.85
N GLY A 775 -16.48 4.71 -0.14
CA GLY A 775 -15.48 3.70 -0.45
C GLY A 775 -15.39 2.64 0.63
N TYR A 776 -14.20 2.13 0.89
CA TYR A 776 -13.98 0.98 1.77
C TYR A 776 -12.60 1.02 2.42
N VAL A 777 -12.48 0.38 3.59
CA VAL A 777 -11.22 0.18 4.31
C VAL A 777 -10.36 -0.86 3.59
N THR A 778 -9.08 -0.55 3.36
CA THR A 778 -8.09 -1.48 2.80
C THR A 778 -7.36 -2.23 3.91
N THR A 779 -6.61 -1.51 4.73
CA THR A 779 -5.84 -2.05 5.86
C THR A 779 -6.13 -1.29 7.14
N ALA A 780 -6.02 -1.99 8.25
CA ALA A 780 -6.33 -1.46 9.57
C ALA A 780 -5.41 -2.03 10.64
N ALA A 781 -5.03 -1.20 11.60
CA ALA A 781 -4.36 -1.63 12.81
C ALA A 781 -4.57 -0.60 13.93
N PHE A 782 -4.29 -1.00 15.16
CA PHE A 782 -4.20 -0.03 16.24
C PHE A 782 -2.85 0.70 16.14
N GLY A 783 -2.89 2.03 16.01
CA GLY A 783 -1.69 2.86 16.08
C GLY A 783 -1.33 3.07 17.54
N TYR A 784 -0.32 2.35 18.02
CA TYR A 784 0.09 2.35 19.44
C TYR A 784 0.68 3.69 19.90
N THR A 785 1.43 4.38 19.03
CA THR A 785 2.00 5.70 19.26
C THR A 785 0.91 6.78 19.28
N VAL A 786 -0.07 6.67 18.38
CA VAL A 786 -1.17 7.65 18.25
C VAL A 786 -2.39 7.33 19.13
N ARG A 787 -2.36 6.17 19.82
CA ARG A 787 -3.39 5.64 20.73
C ARG A 787 -4.80 5.58 20.14
N LYS A 788 -4.93 5.16 18.89
CA LYS A 788 -6.24 4.96 18.27
C LYS A 788 -6.18 3.98 17.09
N PRO A 789 -7.31 3.36 16.73
CA PRO A 789 -7.42 2.63 15.46
C PRO A 789 -7.10 3.55 14.28
N VAL A 790 -6.23 3.06 13.40
CA VAL A 790 -5.83 3.71 12.15
C VAL A 790 -6.22 2.77 11.02
N ALA A 791 -6.77 3.35 9.95
CA ALA A 791 -7.17 2.64 8.76
C ALA A 791 -6.71 3.39 7.52
N TYR A 792 -6.47 2.67 6.43
CA TYR A 792 -6.47 3.24 5.10
C TYR A 792 -7.79 2.94 4.41
N ALA A 793 -8.30 3.90 3.65
CA ALA A 793 -9.54 3.76 2.89
C ALA A 793 -9.43 4.45 1.53
N TRP A 794 -10.00 3.81 0.51
CA TRP A 794 -10.25 4.48 -0.76
C TRP A 794 -11.41 5.44 -0.60
N LEU A 795 -11.22 6.72 -0.96
CA LEU A 795 -12.25 7.74 -0.89
C LEU A 795 -12.26 8.61 -2.17
N PRO A 796 -13.36 9.32 -2.45
CA PRO A 796 -13.40 10.28 -3.55
C PRO A 796 -12.31 11.35 -3.38
N GLY A 797 -11.68 11.77 -4.47
CA GLY A 797 -10.51 12.66 -4.45
C GLY A 797 -10.79 14.06 -3.88
N ASN A 798 -12.06 14.47 -3.84
CA ASN A 798 -12.51 15.71 -3.23
C ASN A 798 -12.62 15.64 -1.70
N VAL A 799 -12.60 14.46 -1.08
CA VAL A 799 -12.58 14.31 0.38
C VAL A 799 -11.19 14.67 0.91
N ARG A 800 -11.13 15.59 1.86
CA ARG A 800 -9.90 16.25 2.34
C ARG A 800 -9.53 15.83 3.76
N GLU A 801 -8.29 16.10 4.13
CA GLU A 801 -7.83 15.97 5.51
C GLU A 801 -8.65 16.88 6.43
N GLY A 802 -8.97 16.36 7.62
CA GLY A 802 -9.84 17.00 8.61
C GLY A 802 -11.33 16.74 8.41
N GLU A 803 -11.75 16.17 7.28
CA GLU A 803 -13.17 15.84 7.06
C GLU A 803 -13.59 14.58 7.82
N ALA A 804 -14.85 14.58 8.27
CA ALA A 804 -15.45 13.48 9.00
C ALA A 804 -16.02 12.44 8.03
N VAL A 805 -15.81 11.17 8.37
CA VAL A 805 -16.37 10.00 7.68
C VAL A 805 -16.93 9.03 8.74
N GLU A 806 -17.74 8.07 8.30
CA GLU A 806 -18.22 6.98 9.16
C GLU A 806 -17.82 5.63 8.57
N ILE A 807 -17.41 4.67 9.40
CA ILE A 807 -17.09 3.30 8.99
C ILE A 807 -18.14 2.36 9.56
N GLU A 808 -18.80 1.54 8.73
CA GLU A 808 -19.76 0.56 9.23
C GLU A 808 -19.06 -0.74 9.66
N TYR A 809 -19.16 -1.09 10.93
CA TYR A 809 -18.61 -2.32 11.50
C TYR A 809 -19.72 -3.09 12.22
N PHE A 810 -20.04 -4.29 11.72
CA PHE A 810 -21.17 -5.11 12.21
C PHE A 810 -22.48 -4.30 12.31
N GLY A 811 -22.78 -3.52 11.26
CA GLY A 811 -23.98 -2.67 11.17
C GLY A 811 -23.95 -1.38 12.00
N LYS A 812 -22.87 -1.12 12.75
CA LYS A 812 -22.71 0.11 13.55
C LYS A 812 -21.82 1.10 12.82
N LYS A 813 -22.29 2.34 12.66
CA LYS A 813 -21.49 3.44 12.11
C LYS A 813 -20.56 4.04 13.17
N ILE A 814 -19.26 3.94 12.93
CA ILE A 814 -18.18 4.44 13.77
C ILE A 814 -17.65 5.74 13.16
N LYS A 815 -17.63 6.82 13.94
CA LYS A 815 -17.08 8.11 13.49
C LYS A 815 -15.57 8.06 13.36
N ALA A 816 -15.06 8.60 12.27
CA ALA A 816 -13.64 8.67 12.01
C ALA A 816 -13.29 9.94 11.23
N THR A 817 -12.02 10.35 11.29
CA THR A 817 -11.52 11.57 10.67
C THR A 817 -10.44 11.25 9.65
N VAL A 818 -10.56 11.81 8.44
CA VAL A 818 -9.50 11.75 7.43
C VAL A 818 -8.29 12.52 7.93
N THR A 819 -7.15 11.85 8.07
CA THR A 819 -5.97 12.38 8.76
C THR A 819 -4.75 12.37 7.84
N ALA A 820 -3.87 13.36 7.97
CA ALA A 820 -2.61 13.40 7.25
C ALA A 820 -1.68 12.25 7.68
N ASP A 821 -1.01 11.62 6.72
CA ASP A 821 0.02 10.62 6.92
C ASP A 821 1.40 11.12 6.42
N PRO A 822 2.53 10.71 7.03
CA PRO A 822 2.67 9.81 8.20
C PRO A 822 2.63 10.54 9.56
N PHE A 823 2.15 9.87 10.62
CA PHE A 823 2.02 10.43 11.97
C PHE A 823 3.35 10.74 12.67
N ILE A 824 4.36 9.90 12.44
CA ILE A 824 5.61 9.94 13.22
C ILE A 824 6.55 11.06 12.76
N PHE A 825 6.38 11.59 11.55
CA PHE A 825 7.07 12.82 11.17
C PHE A 825 6.54 14.01 12.01
N LEU A 826 5.24 14.03 12.30
CA LEU A 826 4.57 15.05 13.10
C LEU A 826 4.90 14.96 14.60
N MET A 827 4.94 13.75 15.18
CA MET A 827 5.23 13.57 16.62
C MET A 827 6.71 13.65 16.99
N SER A 828 7.64 13.34 16.07
CA SER A 828 9.08 13.54 16.27
C SER A 828 9.42 15.02 16.48
N LEU A 829 8.78 15.92 15.72
CA LEU A 829 8.87 17.36 15.88
C LEU A 829 8.36 17.80 17.27
N ILE A 830 7.21 17.29 17.71
CA ILE A 830 6.60 17.63 19.01
C ILE A 830 7.38 17.03 20.20
N GLY A 831 7.85 15.77 20.10
CA GLY A 831 8.59 15.08 21.16
C GLY A 831 9.99 15.63 21.39
N THR A 832 10.64 16.13 20.33
CA THR A 832 11.93 16.83 20.42
C THR A 832 11.78 18.22 21.05
N ALA A 833 10.62 18.87 20.85
CA ALA A 833 10.26 20.10 21.56
C ALA A 833 10.03 19.86 23.06
N LEU A 834 9.32 18.78 23.43
CA LEU A 834 9.00 18.47 24.84
C LEU A 834 10.20 17.95 25.65
N LYS A 835 11.09 17.13 25.08
CA LYS A 835 12.30 16.65 25.78
C LYS A 835 13.35 17.74 26.02
N ARG A 836 13.25 18.90 25.36
CA ARG A 836 14.13 20.05 25.60
C ARG A 836 13.78 20.85 26.86
N TYR A 837 12.63 20.62 27.50
CA TYR A 837 12.14 21.42 28.63
C TYR A 837 12.06 20.70 29.99
N ALA A 838 12.52 19.45 30.11
CA ALA A 838 12.70 18.82 31.42
C ALA A 838 13.91 17.87 31.37
N PRO A 839 15.05 18.24 31.99
CA PRO A 839 15.16 17.99 33.43
C PRO A 839 16.07 18.98 34.18
N SER A 840 15.55 19.65 35.20
CA SER A 840 16.19 19.78 36.52
C SER A 840 15.32 20.62 37.47
N VAL A 841 15.42 20.26 38.76
CA VAL A 841 14.79 20.91 39.93
C VAL A 841 13.37 20.44 40.29
N ILE A 842 13.34 19.28 40.95
CA ILE A 842 12.34 18.98 41.97
C ILE A 842 12.65 19.84 43.21
N THR A 843 11.75 20.74 43.61
CA THR A 843 11.57 21.13 45.02
C THR A 843 10.08 21.31 45.34
N ARG A 844 9.66 20.81 46.50
CA ARG A 844 8.29 20.83 47.06
C ARG A 844 7.93 22.28 47.40
N PRO A 845 7.00 22.96 46.68
CA PRO A 845 5.57 22.87 47.03
C PRO A 845 4.61 23.13 45.83
N ILE A 846 4.63 22.30 44.78
CA ILE A 846 3.66 22.39 43.66
C ILE A 846 2.55 21.31 43.74
N ALA A 847 2.64 20.41 44.72
CA ALA A 847 1.69 19.31 44.90
C ALA A 847 0.30 19.72 45.45
N LYS A 848 0.05 21.01 45.73
CA LYS A 848 -1.23 21.49 46.29
C LYS A 848 -2.16 22.18 45.27
N VAL A 849 -1.65 22.53 44.09
CA VAL A 849 -2.45 23.21 43.05
C VAL A 849 -3.14 22.22 42.11
N ILE A 850 -2.57 21.02 41.95
CA ILE A 850 -3.07 20.00 41.01
C ILE A 850 -4.30 19.25 41.56
N THR A 851 -4.52 19.22 42.88
CA THR A 851 -5.64 18.48 43.49
C THR A 851 -6.98 19.23 43.46
N LEU A 852 -7.00 20.56 43.24
CA LEU A 852 -8.24 21.35 43.32
C LEU A 852 -9.03 21.47 42.00
N MET A 853 -8.47 21.06 40.85
CA MET A 853 -9.14 21.17 39.55
C MET A 853 -9.96 19.94 39.12
N MET A 854 -9.94 18.85 39.91
CA MET A 854 -10.62 17.59 39.56
C MET A 854 -12.04 17.43 40.14
N GLN A 855 -12.59 18.45 40.79
CA GLN A 855 -13.96 18.43 41.33
C GLN A 855 -14.75 19.67 40.90
N ASP A 856 -15.27 19.69 39.67
CA ASP A 856 -16.72 19.95 39.48
C ASP A 856 -17.17 19.62 38.05
N ARG A 857 -18.20 18.78 37.94
CA ARG A 857 -18.91 18.48 36.70
C ARG A 857 -20.19 19.31 36.72
N ARG A 858 -20.38 20.23 35.76
CA ARG A 858 -21.67 20.50 35.08
C ARG A 858 -21.57 21.67 34.08
N ARG A 859 -22.05 21.40 32.85
CA ARG A 859 -22.62 22.32 31.83
C ARG A 859 -21.81 23.59 31.48
N LEU A 860 -21.23 23.65 30.28
CA LEU A 860 -21.52 24.68 29.25
C LEU A 860 -20.65 24.49 27.99
N THR A 861 -21.21 24.97 26.89
CA THR A 861 -20.96 24.69 25.47
C THR A 861 -19.66 25.31 24.92
N LEU A 862 -19.15 24.71 23.83
CA LEU A 862 -18.01 25.11 22.98
C LEU A 862 -17.63 26.60 22.99
N HIS A 863 -16.34 26.90 23.23
CA HIS A 863 -15.44 27.62 22.31
C HIS A 863 -13.99 27.51 22.81
N SER A 864 -13.14 26.81 22.06
CA SER A 864 -11.71 26.67 22.33
C SER A 864 -10.97 27.96 21.92
N ARG A 865 -10.37 28.65 22.89
CA ARG A 865 -9.24 29.55 22.66
C ARG A 865 -8.08 29.07 23.53
N PHE A 866 -7.13 28.38 22.92
CA PHE A 866 -5.82 28.16 23.52
C PHE A 866 -5.08 29.50 23.54
N LEU A 867 -4.73 29.96 24.74
CA LEU A 867 -3.72 30.98 24.99
C LEU A 867 -2.35 30.30 24.86
N HIS A 868 -1.59 30.67 23.82
CA HIS A 868 -0.13 30.65 23.91
C HIS A 868 0.30 32.06 24.32
N GLU A 869 0.97 32.17 25.45
CA GLU A 869 1.71 33.39 25.81
C GLU A 869 2.85 33.60 24.81
N PRO A 870 3.04 34.84 24.32
CA PRO A 870 4.10 35.19 23.39
C PRO A 870 5.43 35.36 24.14
N CYS A 871 6.51 34.85 23.54
CA CYS A 871 7.85 35.18 23.99
C CYS A 871 8.09 36.70 23.82
N ILE A 872 8.56 37.32 24.89
CA ILE A 872 8.64 38.76 25.12
C ILE A 872 9.77 39.42 24.30
N SER A 873 9.43 40.59 23.74
CA SER A 873 10.28 41.69 23.22
C SER A 873 11.22 41.43 22.04
N ASN A 874 10.74 41.72 20.83
CA ASN A 874 11.58 42.00 19.66
C ASN A 874 11.63 43.53 19.44
N PRO A 875 12.79 44.20 19.35
CA PRO A 875 12.86 45.67 19.26
C PRO A 875 12.45 46.25 17.89
N PHE A 876 12.19 45.40 16.88
CA PHE A 876 11.58 45.81 15.62
C PHE A 876 10.17 45.19 15.56
N PRO A 877 9.10 45.98 15.79
CA PRO A 877 7.72 45.48 15.69
C PRO A 877 7.40 44.90 14.30
N CYS A 878 8.10 45.41 13.27
CA CYS A 878 7.85 45.16 11.85
C CYS A 878 8.59 43.94 11.24
N VAL A 879 9.31 43.13 12.02
CA VAL A 879 9.96 41.89 11.54
C VAL A 879 9.47 40.70 12.38
N GLY A 880 8.30 40.19 12.01
CA GLY A 880 7.85 38.86 12.44
C GLY A 880 8.42 37.82 11.48
N ALA A 881 9.70 37.48 11.58
CA ALA A 881 10.30 36.39 10.83
C ALA A 881 10.25 35.10 11.68
N PRO A 882 9.38 34.12 11.37
CA PRO A 882 9.63 32.75 11.78
C PRO A 882 10.90 32.30 11.05
N CYS A 883 11.94 31.92 11.80
CA CYS A 883 13.04 31.16 11.23
C CYS A 883 12.53 29.76 10.88
N TRP A 884 12.51 29.43 9.60
CA TRP A 884 12.16 28.11 9.12
C TRP A 884 13.38 27.19 9.17
N ARG A 885 13.57 26.54 10.32
CA ARG A 885 14.56 25.48 10.51
C ARG A 885 13.94 24.09 10.72
N GLU A 886 12.62 23.97 10.61
CA GLU A 886 11.89 22.71 10.85
C GLU A 886 11.49 21.98 9.56
N GLY A 887 12.14 22.29 8.44
CA GLY A 887 12.17 21.42 7.26
C GLY A 887 13.57 21.30 6.65
N THR A 888 13.67 20.72 5.45
CA THR A 888 14.89 20.13 4.89
C THR A 888 15.96 21.13 4.38
N GLY A 889 15.70 22.44 4.45
CA GLY A 889 16.63 23.52 4.02
C GLY A 889 17.35 24.20 5.19
N ASN A 890 18.53 24.80 4.95
CA ASN A 890 19.32 25.50 5.97
C ASN A 890 19.33 27.03 5.75
N ASN A 891 18.24 27.59 5.22
CA ASN A 891 18.19 28.95 4.66
C ASN A 891 17.10 29.76 5.37
N TYR A 892 17.35 31.05 5.55
CA TYR A 892 16.40 31.98 6.12
C TYR A 892 15.49 32.56 5.04
N ALA A 893 14.19 32.57 5.29
CA ALA A 893 13.22 33.41 4.59
C ALA A 893 12.66 34.45 5.57
N TYR A 894 12.54 35.70 5.14
CA TYR A 894 12.15 36.81 6.02
C TYR A 894 10.85 37.46 5.60
N LEU A 895 9.86 37.46 6.50
CA LEU A 895 8.63 38.24 6.32
C LEU A 895 8.80 39.60 7.01
N VAL A 896 8.78 40.68 6.23
CA VAL A 896 8.86 42.06 6.71
C VAL A 896 7.51 42.72 6.50
N SER A 897 6.95 43.32 7.54
CA SER A 897 5.60 43.89 7.52
C SER A 897 5.56 45.26 8.17
N ASP A 898 5.00 46.25 7.49
CA ASP A 898 4.72 47.57 8.06
C ASP A 898 3.38 47.53 8.80
N ASP A 899 3.43 47.59 10.13
CA ASP A 899 2.24 47.56 10.97
C ASP A 899 1.29 48.74 10.75
N LYS A 900 1.79 49.89 10.27
CA LYS A 900 1.01 51.13 10.06
C LYS A 900 0.13 51.02 8.81
N THR A 901 0.70 50.55 7.70
CA THR A 901 -0.01 50.43 6.41
C THR A 901 -0.58 49.05 6.17
N LYS A 902 -0.18 48.06 6.99
CA LYS A 902 -0.45 46.63 6.82
C LYS A 902 0.16 46.05 5.54
N GLU A 903 1.11 46.73 4.91
CA GLU A 903 1.84 46.17 3.76
C GLU A 903 2.94 45.21 4.22
N ALA A 904 3.16 44.11 3.51
CA ALA A 904 4.20 43.13 3.83
C ALA A 904 4.89 42.56 2.59
N VAL A 905 6.14 42.14 2.76
CA VAL A 905 6.95 41.48 1.73
C VAL A 905 7.64 40.25 2.28
N ILE A 906 7.90 39.28 1.41
CA ILE A 906 8.67 38.08 1.74
C ILE A 906 10.02 38.11 1.02
N ILE A 907 11.10 37.87 1.76
CA ILE A 907 12.47 37.89 1.26
C ILE A 907 12.99 36.45 1.20
N ASP A 908 13.56 36.06 0.06
CA ASP A 908 14.14 34.73 -0.23
C ASP A 908 13.26 33.53 0.16
N PRO A 909 12.01 33.43 -0.34
CA PRO A 909 11.10 32.34 0.01
C PRO A 909 11.46 31.03 -0.72
N ALA A 910 12.61 30.43 -0.42
CA ALA A 910 13.13 29.27 -1.14
C ALA A 910 12.27 28.01 -1.02
N ASN A 911 11.57 27.83 0.10
CA ASN A 911 10.75 26.65 0.39
C ASN A 911 9.27 27.02 0.65
N PRO A 912 8.42 27.05 -0.39
CA PRO A 912 7.03 27.50 -0.31
C PRO A 912 6.15 26.77 0.71
N PRO A 913 6.20 25.43 0.87
CA PRO A 913 5.44 24.71 1.89
C PRO A 913 5.68 25.21 3.32
N GLU A 914 6.90 25.68 3.62
CA GLU A 914 7.24 26.23 4.93
C GLU A 914 6.65 27.63 5.07
N VAL A 915 6.92 28.56 4.15
CA VAL A 915 6.50 29.96 4.34
C VAL A 915 4.99 30.20 4.13
N THR A 916 4.32 29.41 3.29
CA THR A 916 2.93 29.66 2.83
C THR A 916 1.90 29.73 3.96
N PRO A 917 1.89 28.83 4.97
CA PRO A 917 0.96 28.93 6.09
C PRO A 917 1.09 30.25 6.88
N HIS A 918 2.30 30.80 7.01
CA HIS A 918 2.52 32.05 7.75
C HIS A 918 2.12 33.27 6.93
N LEU A 919 2.39 33.23 5.61
CA LEU A 919 1.87 34.22 4.68
C LEU A 919 0.33 34.27 4.74
N GLN A 920 -0.33 33.12 4.69
CA GLN A 920 -1.78 33.01 4.84
C GLN A 920 -2.28 33.48 6.20
N SER A 921 -1.58 33.16 7.29
CA SER A 921 -1.91 33.66 8.63
C SER A 921 -1.84 35.18 8.70
N LYS A 922 -0.78 35.80 8.16
CA LYS A 922 -0.63 37.26 8.17
C LYS A 922 -1.65 37.96 7.28
N ILE A 923 -2.04 37.35 6.16
CA ILE A 923 -3.16 37.84 5.35
C ILE A 923 -4.48 37.81 6.15
N LYS A 924 -4.73 36.75 6.93
CA LYS A 924 -5.90 36.69 7.84
C LYS A 924 -5.86 37.78 8.91
N ASP A 925 -4.68 38.18 9.37
CA ASP A 925 -4.48 39.29 10.30
C ASP A 925 -4.61 40.69 9.65
N GLY A 926 -4.98 40.76 8.37
CA GLY A 926 -5.26 41.99 7.63
C GLY A 926 -4.06 42.58 6.89
N PHE A 927 -2.92 41.88 6.82
CA PHE A 927 -1.77 42.31 6.02
C PHE A 927 -1.95 42.03 4.53
N LYS A 928 -1.39 42.91 3.69
CA LYS A 928 -1.37 42.79 2.23
C LYS A 928 0.05 42.49 1.78
N LEU A 929 0.27 41.28 1.26
CA LEU A 929 1.53 40.94 0.61
C LEU A 929 1.65 41.69 -0.71
N SER A 930 2.74 42.42 -0.91
CA SER A 930 2.90 43.28 -2.10
C SER A 930 3.97 42.82 -3.08
N LYS A 931 5.02 42.12 -2.62
CA LYS A 931 6.10 41.60 -3.47
C LYS A 931 6.93 40.50 -2.81
N ILE A 932 7.61 39.73 -3.64
CA ILE A 932 8.74 38.86 -3.27
C ILE A 932 10.02 39.66 -3.49
N ILE A 933 10.97 39.61 -2.56
CA ILE A 933 12.30 40.19 -2.72
C ILE A 933 13.33 39.05 -2.74
N ASN A 934 14.19 39.00 -3.76
CA ASN A 934 15.29 38.03 -3.80
C ASN A 934 16.65 38.71 -3.76
N THR A 935 17.52 38.19 -2.92
CA THR A 935 18.91 38.67 -2.81
C THR A 935 19.77 38.23 -3.98
N HIS A 936 19.61 36.98 -4.45
CA HIS A 936 20.34 36.41 -5.59
C HIS A 936 19.68 35.14 -6.15
N HIS A 937 20.17 34.66 -7.30
CA HIS A 937 19.50 33.64 -8.11
C HIS A 937 19.60 32.19 -7.62
N HIS A 938 20.40 31.86 -6.60
CA HIS A 938 20.54 30.47 -6.19
C HIS A 938 19.19 29.85 -5.80
N HIS A 939 19.01 28.58 -6.15
CA HIS A 939 17.73 27.88 -6.02
C HIS A 939 17.24 27.90 -4.56
N ASP A 940 18.14 27.87 -3.61
CA ASP A 940 17.87 27.84 -2.19
C ASP A 940 17.60 29.25 -1.60
N HIS A 941 17.42 30.26 -2.47
CA HIS A 941 16.87 31.60 -2.20
C HIS A 941 15.68 31.95 -3.10
N ALA A 942 15.83 31.78 -4.42
CA ALA A 942 14.84 32.15 -5.45
C ALA A 942 13.93 30.98 -5.88
N GLY A 943 14.15 29.78 -5.36
CA GLY A 943 13.48 28.55 -5.81
C GLY A 943 11.97 28.51 -5.63
N GLY A 944 11.47 29.16 -4.58
CA GLY A 944 10.06 29.16 -4.30
C GLY A 944 9.27 30.25 -5.02
N ASN A 945 9.92 31.10 -5.82
CA ASN A 945 9.25 32.20 -6.53
C ASN A 945 8.08 31.70 -7.37
N GLN A 946 8.25 30.59 -8.09
CA GLN A 946 7.20 30.06 -8.96
C GLN A 946 5.94 29.66 -8.18
N GLU A 947 6.09 29.00 -7.03
CA GLU A 947 4.95 28.56 -6.23
C GLU A 947 4.32 29.71 -5.45
N ILE A 948 5.11 30.61 -4.88
CA ILE A 948 4.60 31.78 -4.13
C ILE A 948 3.88 32.74 -5.07
N THR A 949 4.44 33.02 -6.26
CA THR A 949 3.76 33.86 -7.26
C THR A 949 2.48 33.19 -7.76
N LYS A 950 2.47 31.85 -7.93
CA LYS A 950 1.24 31.13 -8.28
C LYS A 950 0.18 31.20 -7.18
N ALA A 951 0.58 31.18 -5.91
CA ALA A 951 -0.34 31.20 -4.77
C ALA A 951 -0.88 32.61 -4.44
N PHE A 952 -0.07 33.67 -4.62
CA PHE A 952 -0.40 35.01 -4.14
C PHE A 952 -0.36 36.11 -5.22
N ASN A 953 0.05 35.78 -6.45
CA ASN A 953 0.16 36.70 -7.58
C ASN A 953 1.00 37.96 -7.27
N LEU A 954 2.25 37.75 -6.86
CA LEU A 954 3.16 38.80 -6.43
C LEU A 954 4.27 39.06 -7.47
N PRO A 955 4.65 40.32 -7.74
CA PRO A 955 5.85 40.63 -8.51
C PRO A 955 7.11 40.28 -7.70
N VAL A 956 8.14 39.82 -8.40
CA VAL A 956 9.46 39.52 -7.83
C VAL A 956 10.41 40.69 -8.10
N VAL A 957 11.05 41.21 -7.06
CA VAL A 957 12.08 42.26 -7.12
C VAL A 957 13.41 41.66 -6.66
N GLY A 958 14.46 41.73 -7.46
CA GLY A 958 15.72 41.08 -7.08
C GLY A 958 16.83 41.15 -8.11
N GLY A 959 17.86 40.33 -7.91
CA GLY A 959 18.93 40.13 -8.88
C GLY A 959 18.37 39.74 -10.26
N ARG A 960 19.02 40.23 -11.33
CA ARG A 960 18.55 40.06 -12.71
C ARG A 960 18.38 38.59 -13.14
N ASP A 961 19.10 37.69 -12.48
CA ASP A 961 19.15 36.26 -12.82
C ASP A 961 18.20 35.43 -11.93
N CYS A 962 17.48 36.07 -11.00
CA CYS A 962 16.47 35.43 -10.16
C CYS A 962 15.26 34.93 -10.98
N ALA A 963 14.74 33.76 -10.63
CA ALA A 963 13.57 33.19 -11.30
C ALA A 963 12.36 34.13 -11.20
N LEU A 964 11.71 34.40 -12.34
CA LEU A 964 10.51 35.26 -12.44
C LEU A 964 10.69 36.71 -11.99
N VAL A 965 11.94 37.23 -11.95
CA VAL A 965 12.19 38.63 -11.62
C VAL A 965 11.43 39.57 -12.55
N ALA A 966 10.62 40.45 -11.96
CA ALA A 966 9.85 41.46 -12.68
C ALA A 966 10.58 42.81 -12.71
N GLU A 967 11.36 43.10 -11.67
CA GLU A 967 12.11 44.35 -11.53
C GLU A 967 13.48 44.09 -10.89
N THR A 968 14.54 44.60 -11.53
CA THR A 968 15.89 44.63 -10.94
C THR A 968 16.25 46.07 -10.57
N PRO A 969 16.24 46.42 -9.28
CA PRO A 969 16.54 47.79 -8.85
C PRO A 969 18.01 48.11 -9.12
N SER A 970 18.32 49.35 -9.54
CA SER A 970 19.69 49.81 -9.72
C SER A 970 20.40 50.04 -8.37
N HIS A 971 21.73 50.00 -8.33
CA HIS A 971 22.49 50.28 -7.11
C HIS A 971 22.12 51.67 -6.55
N GLN A 972 21.86 51.74 -5.24
CA GLN A 972 21.36 52.90 -4.48
C GLN A 972 19.97 53.41 -4.86
N SER A 973 19.23 52.71 -5.72
CA SER A 973 17.83 53.04 -5.94
C SER A 973 16.99 52.75 -4.69
N LYS A 974 15.95 53.55 -4.50
CA LYS A 974 15.07 53.50 -3.34
C LYS A 974 13.64 53.20 -3.76
N PHE A 975 12.98 52.34 -3.00
CA PHE A 975 11.55 52.09 -3.09
C PHE A 975 10.94 51.94 -1.70
N LYS A 976 9.62 51.88 -1.60
CA LYS A 976 8.90 51.77 -0.32
C LYS A 976 8.12 50.47 -0.20
N ILE A 977 7.96 50.04 1.05
CA ILE A 977 7.00 49.02 1.49
C ILE A 977 6.19 49.69 2.60
N GLY A 978 4.99 50.15 2.28
CA GLY A 978 4.24 51.02 3.17
C GLY A 978 5.02 52.30 3.50
N SER A 979 5.34 52.47 4.78
CA SER A 979 6.15 53.57 5.31
C SER A 979 7.65 53.26 5.43
N ILE A 980 8.06 52.01 5.17
CA ILE A 980 9.46 51.57 5.26
C ILE A 980 10.19 51.93 3.96
N GLU A 981 11.33 52.61 4.07
CA GLU A 981 12.21 52.91 2.93
C GLU A 981 13.20 51.76 2.73
N VAL A 982 13.32 51.27 1.48
CA VAL A 982 14.24 50.21 1.08
C VAL A 982 15.22 50.74 0.05
N THR A 983 16.52 50.59 0.31
CA THR A 983 17.60 50.91 -0.63
C THR A 983 18.25 49.62 -1.14
N ALA A 984 18.33 49.47 -2.46
CA ALA A 984 19.00 48.32 -3.09
C ALA A 984 20.52 48.57 -3.19
N LEU A 985 21.33 47.65 -2.66
CA LEU A 985 22.79 47.74 -2.64
C LEU A 985 23.37 46.56 -3.42
N HIS A 986 23.77 46.81 -4.66
CA HIS A 986 24.47 45.80 -5.46
C HIS A 986 25.78 45.40 -4.79
N THR A 987 25.95 44.10 -4.56
CA THR A 987 27.10 43.49 -3.90
C THR A 987 27.57 42.26 -4.70
N PRO A 988 27.94 42.43 -5.99
CA PRO A 988 28.36 41.32 -6.83
C PRO A 988 29.60 40.68 -6.23
N CYS A 989 29.59 39.36 -6.03
CA CYS A 989 30.78 38.53 -5.82
C CYS A 989 30.38 37.07 -5.58
N HIS A 990 29.48 36.85 -4.62
CA HIS A 990 28.94 35.52 -4.36
C HIS A 990 28.26 34.98 -5.61
N THR A 991 27.32 35.76 -6.13
CA THR A 991 26.88 35.75 -7.52
C THR A 991 27.03 37.15 -8.10
N GLN A 992 27.02 37.27 -9.42
CA GLN A 992 27.09 38.57 -10.11
C GLN A 992 25.79 39.38 -10.00
N ASP A 993 24.67 38.72 -9.71
CA ASP A 993 23.36 39.36 -9.51
C ASP A 993 23.04 39.65 -8.03
N SER A 994 23.98 39.44 -7.10
CA SER A 994 23.78 39.64 -5.67
C SER A 994 23.43 41.09 -5.32
N ILE A 995 22.30 41.28 -4.62
CA ILE A 995 21.80 42.55 -4.09
C ILE A 995 21.49 42.38 -2.60
N CYS A 996 22.09 43.23 -1.76
CA CYS A 996 21.68 43.42 -0.37
C CYS A 996 20.59 44.49 -0.29
N PHE A 997 19.58 44.31 0.57
CA PHE A 997 18.49 45.27 0.74
C PHE A 997 18.54 45.92 2.11
N PHE A 998 18.71 47.24 2.14
CA PHE A 998 18.79 48.04 3.36
C PHE A 998 17.45 48.72 3.65
N PHE A 999 16.84 48.37 4.79
CA PHE A 999 15.52 48.81 5.24
C PHE A 999 15.67 49.86 6.36
N GLN A 1000 14.86 50.91 6.27
CA GLN A 1000 14.82 52.01 7.24
C GLN A 1000 13.37 52.35 7.62
N ASP A 1001 13.06 52.29 8.93
CA ASP A 1001 11.81 52.78 9.52
C ASP A 1001 12.14 53.71 10.70
N GLY A 1002 12.16 55.02 10.44
CA GLY A 1002 12.60 56.01 11.43
C GLY A 1002 14.07 55.83 11.83
N GLN A 1003 14.33 55.51 13.10
CA GLN A 1003 15.69 55.26 13.62
C GLN A 1003 16.09 53.78 13.52
N GLU A 1004 15.15 52.90 13.22
CA GLU A 1004 15.39 51.47 13.16
C GLU A 1004 15.88 51.06 11.76
N ARG A 1005 16.98 50.28 11.71
CA ARG A 1005 17.72 49.96 10.48
C ARG A 1005 18.05 48.46 10.41
N ALA A 1006 17.83 47.85 9.24
CA ALA A 1006 18.14 46.45 8.99
C ALA A 1006 18.70 46.26 7.58
N VAL A 1007 19.61 45.30 7.38
CA VAL A 1007 20.10 44.90 6.06
C VAL A 1007 19.95 43.40 5.86
N PHE A 1008 19.31 43.01 4.76
CA PHE A 1008 19.17 41.63 4.31
C PHE A 1008 20.25 41.34 3.29
N THR A 1009 21.17 40.43 3.63
CA THR A 1009 22.45 40.31 2.92
C THR A 1009 22.55 39.08 2.03
N GLY A 1010 21.57 38.17 2.10
CA GLY A 1010 21.65 36.86 1.45
C GLY A 1010 22.97 36.19 1.79
N ASP A 1011 23.67 35.74 0.76
CA ASP A 1011 24.95 35.05 0.89
C ASP A 1011 26.18 35.95 0.72
N THR A 1012 25.98 37.26 0.55
CA THR A 1012 27.09 38.22 0.50
C THR A 1012 27.81 38.26 1.85
N MET A 1013 27.07 38.51 2.93
CA MET A 1013 27.59 38.62 4.30
C MET A 1013 26.81 37.70 5.24
N PHE A 1014 27.54 36.93 6.05
CA PHE A 1014 27.02 36.15 7.16
C PHE A 1014 27.51 36.76 8.47
N ILE A 1015 26.88 36.43 9.60
CA ILE A 1015 27.41 36.87 10.90
C ILE A 1015 28.82 36.29 11.10
N GLY A 1016 29.81 37.17 11.26
CA GLY A 1016 31.22 36.82 11.40
C GLY A 1016 31.90 36.23 10.15
N GLY A 1017 31.29 36.32 8.96
CA GLY A 1017 31.89 35.81 7.72
C GLY A 1017 31.27 36.34 6.42
N CYS A 1018 31.66 35.75 5.29
CA CYS A 1018 31.09 36.04 3.97
C CYS A 1018 30.87 34.78 3.14
N GLY A 1019 30.12 34.93 2.04
CA GLY A 1019 29.92 33.94 0.99
C GLY A 1019 31.20 33.43 0.35
N ARG A 1020 31.09 32.29 -0.34
CA ARG A 1020 32.10 31.85 -1.31
C ARG A 1020 32.02 32.73 -2.56
N PHE A 1021 33.15 32.94 -3.22
CA PHE A 1021 33.23 33.75 -4.43
C PHE A 1021 32.96 32.83 -5.63
N PHE A 1022 31.70 32.44 -5.85
CA PHE A 1022 31.38 31.51 -6.95
C PHE A 1022 31.56 32.16 -8.32
N GLU A 1023 31.16 33.42 -8.45
CA GLU A 1023 31.17 34.13 -9.74
C GLU A 1023 32.01 35.41 -9.74
N GLY A 1024 32.62 35.76 -8.61
CA GLY A 1024 33.36 36.99 -8.45
C GLY A 1024 34.76 36.83 -7.86
N THR A 1025 35.34 37.96 -7.51
CA THR A 1025 36.75 38.13 -7.17
C THR A 1025 36.93 38.67 -5.75
N PRO A 1026 38.12 38.53 -5.16
CA PRO A 1026 38.44 39.18 -3.89
C PRO A 1026 38.22 40.70 -3.91
N LYS A 1027 38.48 41.35 -5.05
CA LYS A 1027 38.27 42.80 -5.22
C LYS A 1027 36.79 43.15 -5.08
N GLU A 1028 35.92 42.35 -5.68
CA GLU A 1028 34.48 42.53 -5.63
C GLU A 1028 33.93 42.26 -4.22
N MET A 1029 34.36 41.20 -3.53
CA MET A 1029 33.94 40.98 -2.14
C MET A 1029 34.46 42.07 -1.19
N HIS A 1030 35.70 42.54 -1.40
CA HIS A 1030 36.25 43.65 -0.63
C HIS A 1030 35.38 44.91 -0.79
N LYS A 1031 35.02 45.26 -2.04
CA LYS A 1031 34.09 46.35 -2.31
C LYS A 1031 32.70 46.12 -1.71
N ALA A 1032 32.16 44.90 -1.78
CA ALA A 1032 30.84 44.57 -1.24
C ALA A 1032 30.80 44.74 0.29
N LEU A 1033 31.76 44.17 1.02
CA LEU A 1033 31.77 44.21 2.48
C LEU A 1033 32.34 45.53 3.03
N ASN A 1034 33.52 45.94 2.57
CA ASN A 1034 34.33 47.00 3.19
C ASN A 1034 34.10 48.39 2.61
N GLU A 1035 33.49 48.52 1.42
CA GLU A 1035 33.09 49.82 0.88
C GLU A 1035 31.57 49.98 0.94
N THR A 1036 30.81 48.99 0.45
CA THR A 1036 29.35 49.10 0.32
C THR A 1036 28.65 48.87 1.66
N LEU A 1037 28.73 47.67 2.24
CA LEU A 1037 28.03 47.36 3.49
C LEU A 1037 28.64 48.09 4.70
N ALA A 1038 29.97 48.28 4.74
CA ALA A 1038 30.62 49.06 5.79
C ALA A 1038 30.25 50.55 5.78
N SER A 1039 29.75 51.10 4.66
CA SER A 1039 29.24 52.48 4.61
C SER A 1039 27.90 52.66 5.29
N LEU A 1040 27.19 51.57 5.60
CA LEU A 1040 25.93 51.62 6.34
C LEU A 1040 26.17 52.10 7.79
N PRO A 1041 25.17 52.75 8.41
CA PRO A 1041 25.24 53.13 9.82
C PRO A 1041 25.54 51.93 10.72
N ASP A 1042 26.41 52.13 11.72
CA ASP A 1042 26.91 51.06 12.58
C ASP A 1042 25.81 50.35 13.38
N ASP A 1043 24.68 51.00 13.65
CA ASP A 1043 23.51 50.45 14.34
C ASP A 1043 22.60 49.58 13.45
N THR A 1044 22.96 49.39 12.17
CA THR A 1044 22.18 48.58 11.21
C THR A 1044 22.26 47.10 11.55
N LYS A 1045 21.12 46.46 11.87
CA LYS A 1045 21.03 45.02 12.19
C LYS A 1045 21.19 44.15 10.93
N VAL A 1046 21.90 43.03 11.05
CA VAL A 1046 22.22 42.14 9.91
C VAL A 1046 21.33 40.89 9.87
N PHE A 1047 20.77 40.60 8.69
CA PHE A 1047 19.92 39.43 8.42
C PHE A 1047 20.46 38.64 7.22
N PRO A 1048 21.22 37.54 7.46
CA PRO A 1048 21.88 36.79 6.40
C PRO A 1048 21.00 35.71 5.76
N GLY A 1049 21.48 35.11 4.67
CA GLY A 1049 20.80 34.01 3.96
C GLY A 1049 20.79 32.67 4.70
N HIS A 1050 21.83 32.40 5.49
CA HIS A 1050 21.99 31.14 6.23
C HIS A 1050 22.57 31.37 7.63
N GLU A 1051 22.37 30.38 8.50
CA GLU A 1051 22.97 30.36 9.84
C GLU A 1051 24.32 29.63 9.84
N TYR A 1052 25.38 30.34 9.47
CA TYR A 1052 26.75 29.83 9.46
C TYR A 1052 27.63 30.36 10.59
N THR A 1053 27.07 31.05 11.59
CA THR A 1053 27.84 31.79 12.59
C THR A 1053 28.82 30.90 13.36
N LYS A 1054 28.42 29.71 13.79
CA LYS A 1054 29.33 28.78 14.49
C LYS A 1054 30.53 28.37 13.62
N GLY A 1055 30.30 28.12 12.34
CA GLY A 1055 31.37 27.80 11.38
C GLY A 1055 32.28 29.00 11.15
N ASN A 1056 31.69 30.18 11.00
CA ASN A 1056 32.40 31.44 10.81
C ASN A 1056 33.28 31.79 12.02
N VAL A 1057 32.75 31.67 13.23
CA VAL A 1057 33.48 31.88 14.49
C VAL A 1057 34.63 30.89 14.64
N LYS A 1058 34.41 29.61 14.31
CA LYS A 1058 35.47 28.60 14.36
C LYS A 1058 36.63 28.97 13.43
N PHE A 1059 36.35 29.52 12.25
CA PHE A 1059 37.36 30.05 11.36
C PHE A 1059 38.01 31.33 11.90
N ALA A 1060 37.20 32.30 12.33
CA ALA A 1060 37.65 33.58 12.85
C ALA A 1060 38.67 33.41 13.99
N LYS A 1061 38.40 32.50 14.94
CA LYS A 1061 39.31 32.15 16.04
C LYS A 1061 40.68 31.59 15.61
N LYS A 1062 40.79 31.01 14.40
CA LYS A 1062 42.08 30.56 13.84
C LYS A 1062 42.90 31.72 13.28
N VAL A 1063 42.24 32.83 12.92
CA VAL A 1063 42.83 33.96 12.19
C VAL A 1063 43.11 35.13 13.11
N LEU A 1064 42.18 35.43 14.02
CA LEU A 1064 42.24 36.57 14.93
C LEU A 1064 41.59 36.19 16.27
N ASN A 1065 42.22 36.55 17.38
CA ASN A 1065 41.70 36.28 18.72
C ASN A 1065 41.46 37.59 19.48
N ASN A 1066 40.28 38.17 19.30
CA ASN A 1066 39.87 39.38 20.01
C ASN A 1066 38.60 39.16 20.84
N ASP A 1067 38.28 40.09 21.74
CA ASP A 1067 37.12 39.95 22.64
C ASP A 1067 35.79 39.99 21.90
N ALA A 1068 35.71 40.61 20.73
CA ALA A 1068 34.49 40.64 19.92
C ALA A 1068 34.16 39.26 19.35
N ILE A 1069 35.16 38.50 18.87
CA ILE A 1069 34.99 37.11 18.40
C ILE A 1069 34.63 36.18 19.56
N LYS A 1070 35.19 36.39 20.76
CA LYS A 1070 34.82 35.60 21.96
C LYS A 1070 33.35 35.80 22.34
N ARG A 1071 32.88 37.05 22.37
CA ARG A 1071 31.46 37.36 22.64
C ARG A 1071 30.54 36.76 21.58
N LEU A 1072 30.94 36.81 20.30
CA LEU A 1072 30.19 36.17 19.23
C LEU A 1072 30.14 34.65 19.40
N ASP A 1073 31.25 34.02 19.79
CA ASP A 1073 31.27 32.59 20.07
C ASP A 1073 30.32 32.22 21.20
N GLU A 1074 30.45 32.86 22.35
CA GLU A 1074 29.58 32.63 23.52
C GLU A 1074 28.11 32.78 23.15
N TYR A 1075 27.78 33.86 22.42
CA TYR A 1075 26.42 34.09 21.95
C TYR A 1075 25.95 33.00 20.99
N SER A 1076 26.78 32.62 20.01
CA SER A 1076 26.44 31.57 19.05
C SER A 1076 26.31 30.19 19.69
N GLN A 1077 27.03 29.89 20.77
CA GLN A 1077 26.86 28.63 21.50
C GLN A 1077 25.57 28.62 22.33
N ALA A 1078 25.22 29.75 22.94
CA ALA A 1078 24.03 29.90 23.76
C ALA A 1078 22.74 30.00 22.93
N ASN A 1079 22.81 30.45 21.67
CA ASN A 1079 21.65 30.72 20.83
C ASN A 1079 21.69 29.92 19.53
N LYS A 1080 20.53 29.41 19.10
CA LYS A 1080 20.42 28.67 17.82
C LYS A 1080 20.43 29.56 16.58
N GLU A 1081 20.13 30.84 16.78
CA GLU A 1081 19.81 31.84 15.78
C GLU A 1081 20.51 33.15 16.18
N THR A 1082 21.17 33.78 15.21
CA THR A 1082 22.01 34.98 15.44
C THR A 1082 21.61 36.17 14.56
N GLN A 1083 20.75 35.94 13.57
CA GLN A 1083 20.20 36.96 12.69
C GLN A 1083 19.44 38.04 13.47
N GLY A 1084 19.61 39.30 13.07
CA GLY A 1084 18.97 40.45 13.69
C GLY A 1084 19.49 40.83 15.09
N LYS A 1085 20.53 40.14 15.58
CA LYS A 1085 21.14 40.39 16.90
C LYS A 1085 22.44 41.19 16.84
N PHE A 1086 23.16 41.08 15.72
CA PHE A 1086 24.41 41.80 15.48
C PHE A 1086 24.21 42.89 14.44
N THR A 1087 25.02 43.93 14.55
CA THR A 1087 24.97 45.11 13.69
C THR A 1087 26.18 45.22 12.77
N ILE A 1088 26.13 46.09 11.76
CA ILE A 1088 27.29 46.43 10.92
C ILE A 1088 28.49 46.89 11.76
N GLY A 1089 28.24 47.63 12.84
CA GLY A 1089 29.28 48.04 13.79
C GLY A 1089 29.89 46.89 14.59
N ASP A 1090 29.12 45.81 14.81
CA ASP A 1090 29.66 44.58 15.39
C ASP A 1090 30.44 43.77 14.36
N GLU A 1091 29.93 43.65 13.13
CA GLU A 1091 30.60 42.96 12.01
C GLU A 1091 32.00 43.54 11.76
N LYS A 1092 32.15 44.86 11.80
CA LYS A 1092 33.44 45.57 11.73
C LYS A 1092 34.44 45.19 12.84
N LYS A 1093 34.02 44.52 13.91
CA LYS A 1093 34.87 44.13 15.06
C LYS A 1093 35.16 42.64 15.13
N HIS A 1094 34.26 41.78 14.63
CA HIS A 1094 34.39 40.31 14.74
C HIS A 1094 34.39 39.56 13.39
N ASN A 1095 34.04 40.21 12.28
CA ASN A 1095 34.05 39.58 10.96
C ASN A 1095 35.43 39.77 10.35
N VAL A 1096 36.21 38.68 10.30
CA VAL A 1096 37.59 38.73 9.81
C VAL A 1096 37.71 39.22 8.36
N PHE A 1097 36.66 39.10 7.56
CA PHE A 1097 36.61 39.63 6.18
C PHE A 1097 36.35 41.14 6.10
N MET A 1098 35.93 41.77 7.21
CA MET A 1098 35.82 43.22 7.36
C MET A 1098 37.03 43.86 8.05
N LEU A 1099 38.02 43.03 8.41
CA LEU A 1099 39.22 43.41 9.16
C LEU A 1099 40.49 43.24 8.31
N VAL A 1100 40.39 43.45 7.00
CA VAL A 1100 41.52 43.24 6.05
C VAL A 1100 42.72 44.17 6.27
N HIS A 1101 42.56 45.20 7.10
CA HIS A 1101 43.63 46.11 7.53
C HIS A 1101 44.21 45.77 8.91
N ASP A 1102 43.69 44.75 9.59
CA ASP A 1102 44.16 44.35 10.91
C ASP A 1102 45.59 43.78 10.82
N PRO A 1103 46.55 44.28 11.63
CA PRO A 1103 47.95 43.85 11.55
C PRO A 1103 48.16 42.35 11.80
N GLU A 1104 47.35 41.70 12.65
CA GLU A 1104 47.45 40.26 12.91
C GLU A 1104 46.92 39.45 11.72
N ILE A 1105 45.85 39.94 11.08
CA ILE A 1105 45.30 39.35 9.86
C ILE A 1105 46.27 39.48 8.68
N GLN A 1106 46.91 40.63 8.51
CA GLN A 1106 47.93 40.81 7.46
C GLN A 1106 49.14 39.90 7.69
N LYS A 1107 49.54 39.73 8.95
CA LYS A 1107 50.63 38.83 9.33
C LYS A 1107 50.30 37.36 9.05
N ILE A 1108 49.10 36.88 9.38
CA ILE A 1108 48.73 35.47 9.18
C ILE A 1108 48.48 35.13 7.70
N THR A 1109 47.99 36.09 6.91
CA THR A 1109 47.78 35.92 5.47
C THR A 1109 49.06 36.11 4.66
N GLY A 1110 50.07 36.80 5.21
CA GLY A 1110 51.30 37.16 4.51
C GLY A 1110 51.08 38.23 3.42
N LYS A 1111 49.97 38.98 3.50
CA LYS A 1111 49.56 40.00 2.52
C LYS A 1111 49.29 41.32 3.23
N THR A 1112 49.59 42.43 2.56
CA THR A 1112 49.33 43.79 3.07
C THR A 1112 48.33 44.57 2.21
N ASP A 1113 48.18 44.20 0.94
CA ASP A 1113 47.10 44.74 0.10
C ASP A 1113 45.74 44.18 0.55
N PRO A 1114 44.73 45.01 0.82
CA PRO A 1114 43.43 44.58 1.36
C PRO A 1114 42.68 43.57 0.48
N VAL A 1115 42.84 43.65 -0.84
CA VAL A 1115 42.21 42.73 -1.81
C VAL A 1115 42.91 41.38 -1.76
N ASP A 1116 44.24 41.37 -1.69
CA ASP A 1116 45.01 40.15 -1.52
C ASP A 1116 44.73 39.47 -0.16
N VAL A 1117 44.57 40.25 0.91
CA VAL A 1117 44.18 39.76 2.24
C VAL A 1117 42.79 39.12 2.19
N MET A 1118 41.81 39.76 1.54
CA MET A 1118 40.47 39.20 1.31
C MET A 1118 40.54 37.84 0.59
N GLY A 1119 41.36 37.75 -0.47
CA GLY A 1119 41.56 36.52 -1.22
C GLY A 1119 42.19 35.42 -0.37
N ALA A 1120 43.25 35.75 0.38
CA ALA A 1120 43.93 34.82 1.26
C ALA A 1120 43.00 34.29 2.37
N LEU A 1121 42.23 35.15 3.03
CA LEU A 1121 41.24 34.75 4.04
C LEU A 1121 40.18 33.81 3.47
N ARG A 1122 39.69 34.08 2.25
CA ARG A 1122 38.69 33.23 1.59
C ARG A 1122 39.28 31.86 1.29
N SER A 1123 40.47 31.80 0.70
CA SER A 1123 41.18 30.55 0.44
C SER A 1123 41.48 29.77 1.72
N MET A 1124 41.88 30.44 2.81
CA MET A 1124 42.06 29.79 4.11
C MET A 1124 40.77 29.19 4.61
N LYS A 1125 39.64 29.91 4.53
CA LYS A 1125 38.33 29.43 5.01
C LYS A 1125 37.79 28.27 4.19
N ASP A 1126 37.98 28.28 2.87
CA ASP A 1126 37.54 27.19 1.99
C ASP A 1126 38.28 25.86 2.25
N ASN A 1127 39.47 25.93 2.84
CA ASN A 1127 40.28 24.77 3.22
C ASN A 1127 40.21 24.42 4.73
N SER A 1128 39.33 25.07 5.52
CA SER A 1128 39.37 25.07 7.00
C SER A 1128 38.45 24.14 7.77
#